data_AF-A0A2U3AJH9-F1
#
_entry.id   AF-A0A2U3AJH9-F1
#
_cell.length_a   1.000
_cell.length_b   1.000
_cell.length_c   1.000
_cell.angle_alpha   90.00
_cell.angle_beta   90.00
_cell.angle_gamma   90.00
#
_symmetry.space_group_name_H-M   'P 1'
#
loop_
_entity.id
_entity.type
_entity.pdbx_description
1 polymer ?
#
loop_
_entity_poly.entity_id
_entity_poly.type
_entity_poly.pdbx_seq_one_letter_code
_entity_poly.pdbx_strand_id
1 'polypeptide(L)'
;MTLRQLAFRNVIRNRRIYAAFFMASISSVMVFFIYSMLMYHPRVENEFVTEIAFRGMLVAEVILVLFMLFFLFYSMRAFLQARSKEFGILIHLGMEKKQLNKLVLFEILIIGMTSIVVGILFGFAFSKFFFMIVREILDIKSLMLYFSWKPFALTIGTFTTLFIVISYVSILTIKDDNVLHLIRGYQKTLQDVKFSWVRALAGFLLLGVGYYAAAHTTKDNLLTLAGLLPPVITLGTYLFFTDSIQVFLKIIKKNKRLYWHKYRLISVSEVGGMLKENSRMFFISSMVSTIAFLAIGTLSSLSTFSHQYHQLNPLSLVYTSTLKNPYERAHVQQIQSELQDAKLSYRLDRVVVKRQTSSNTEAPVRIISETDLNNLAMSLGYPLVSLKKGQSMFLAYSEDSLKSLKKENVTTVLKESNVKLHIESAYPKIIFAADKMGTNQIIVNDKDFESIYAPIKGLDGVSSSRHLYIFNVPKWQETKTIGHNLDAIMNSAYATGNEDNLPFYFENTGLDYSFIRSTFALLLFIGLLASSVFFLAAGSFIYFKLYTNLEEEKKQYETLQRMGLTSKEMRKLVNRQLIPQFFLPWGIAMLNSTFAFIALQVFWKGIADLSIMKEILFVMSLITCIQVFYFYLIRWRYLAHLKIGT
;
A
#
# COMPACT_ATOMS: atom_id res chain seq x y z
N MET A 1 -16.66 -43.38 -24.78
CA MET A 1 -15.73 -42.57 -23.94
C MET A 1 -16.58 -41.64 -23.10
N THR A 2 -16.42 -41.60 -21.77
CA THR A 2 -17.28 -40.73 -20.93
C THR A 2 -16.80 -39.27 -20.98
N LEU A 3 -17.72 -38.33 -20.76
CA LEU A 3 -17.44 -36.89 -20.81
C LEU A 3 -16.38 -36.46 -19.77
N ARG A 4 -16.31 -37.16 -18.63
CA ARG A 4 -15.28 -36.98 -17.60
C ARG A 4 -13.89 -37.46 -18.07
N GLN A 5 -13.84 -38.62 -18.76
CA GLN A 5 -12.59 -39.11 -19.35
C GLN A 5 -12.08 -38.18 -20.45
N LEU A 6 -12.98 -37.57 -21.22
CA LEU A 6 -12.64 -36.56 -22.22
C LEU A 6 -12.01 -35.32 -21.56
N ALA A 7 -12.64 -34.77 -20.52
CA ALA A 7 -12.12 -33.63 -19.76
C ALA A 7 -10.69 -33.88 -19.25
N PHE A 8 -10.47 -35.02 -18.58
CA PHE A 8 -9.17 -35.37 -18.02
C PHE A 8 -8.08 -35.51 -19.10
N ARG A 9 -8.39 -36.20 -20.22
CA ARG A 9 -7.44 -36.35 -21.33
C ARG A 9 -7.16 -35.03 -22.02
N ASN A 10 -8.13 -34.12 -22.13
CA ASN A 10 -7.92 -32.79 -22.69
C ASN A 10 -6.92 -31.98 -21.88
N VAL A 11 -7.09 -31.92 -20.55
CA VAL A 11 -6.18 -31.18 -19.65
C VAL A 11 -4.74 -31.69 -19.76
N ILE A 12 -4.55 -33.01 -19.76
CA ILE A 12 -3.21 -33.64 -19.79
C ILE A 12 -2.57 -33.50 -21.18
N ARG A 13 -3.31 -33.80 -22.25
CA ARG A 13 -2.76 -33.84 -23.61
C ARG A 13 -2.49 -32.44 -24.16
N ASN A 14 -3.32 -31.45 -23.82
CA ASN A 14 -3.17 -30.07 -24.27
C ASN A 14 -2.52 -29.15 -23.21
N ARG A 15 -1.62 -29.68 -22.37
CA ARG A 15 -0.98 -28.95 -21.26
C ARG A 15 -0.48 -27.53 -21.59
N ARG A 16 -0.03 -27.26 -22.82
CA ARG A 16 0.47 -25.94 -23.25
C ARG A 16 -0.61 -24.85 -23.27
N ILE A 17 -1.83 -25.21 -23.67
CA ILE A 17 -2.98 -24.29 -23.73
C ILE A 17 -3.53 -24.03 -22.32
N TYR A 18 -3.48 -25.06 -21.47
CA TYR A 18 -4.00 -25.03 -20.10
C TYR A 18 -3.00 -24.42 -19.09
N ALA A 19 -1.71 -24.37 -19.45
CA ALA A 19 -0.62 -23.97 -18.57
C ALA A 19 -0.83 -22.62 -17.90
N ALA A 20 -1.36 -21.61 -18.61
CA ALA A 20 -1.45 -20.28 -18.02
C ALA A 20 -2.61 -20.11 -17.03
N PHE A 21 -3.75 -20.80 -17.21
CA PHE A 21 -4.82 -20.82 -16.21
C PHE A 21 -4.39 -21.62 -14.98
N PHE A 22 -3.65 -22.71 -15.21
CA PHE A 22 -3.06 -23.52 -14.15
C PHE A 22 -1.98 -22.76 -13.36
N MET A 23 -1.05 -22.06 -14.02
CA MET A 23 -0.01 -21.26 -13.37
C MET A 23 -0.60 -20.08 -12.58
N ALA A 24 -1.61 -19.41 -13.13
CA ALA A 24 -2.39 -18.41 -12.41
C ALA A 24 -3.00 -18.99 -11.12
N SER A 25 -3.63 -20.15 -11.24
CA SER A 25 -4.28 -20.85 -10.12
C SER A 25 -3.29 -21.29 -9.05
N ILE A 26 -2.15 -21.90 -9.44
CA ILE A 26 -1.08 -22.27 -8.51
C ILE A 26 -0.56 -21.05 -7.77
N SER A 27 -0.29 -19.95 -8.49
CA SER A 27 0.26 -18.73 -7.90
C SER A 27 -0.69 -18.13 -6.87
N SER A 28 -1.99 -18.13 -7.16
CA SER A 28 -3.03 -17.67 -6.23
C SER A 28 -3.09 -18.52 -4.96
N VAL A 29 -3.15 -19.84 -5.11
CA VAL A 29 -3.17 -20.78 -3.98
C VAL A 29 -1.90 -20.64 -3.14
N MET A 30 -0.74 -20.61 -3.80
CA MET A 30 0.57 -20.50 -3.17
C MET A 30 0.65 -19.24 -2.28
N VAL A 31 0.27 -18.09 -2.82
CA VAL A 31 0.35 -16.83 -2.09
C VAL A 31 -0.64 -16.77 -0.94
N PHE A 32 -1.88 -17.21 -1.14
CA PHE A 32 -2.85 -17.30 -0.05
C PHE A 32 -2.36 -18.25 1.06
N PHE A 33 -1.79 -19.40 0.69
CA PHE A 33 -1.27 -20.35 1.66
C PHE A 33 -0.12 -19.77 2.49
N ILE A 34 0.84 -19.10 1.83
CA ILE A 34 1.95 -18.42 2.52
C ILE A 34 1.41 -17.35 3.48
N TYR A 35 0.40 -16.60 3.07
CA TYR A 35 -0.25 -15.60 3.92
C TYR A 35 -0.92 -16.25 5.14
N SER A 36 -1.71 -17.29 4.92
CA SER A 36 -2.38 -18.03 5.99
C SER A 36 -1.39 -18.66 6.98
N MET A 37 -0.26 -19.17 6.48
CA MET A 37 0.85 -19.65 7.30
C MET A 37 1.50 -18.54 8.13
N LEU A 38 1.56 -17.30 7.65
CA LEU A 38 2.04 -16.20 8.49
C LEU A 38 1.02 -15.82 9.55
N MET A 39 -0.27 -15.74 9.18
CA MET A 39 -1.35 -15.30 10.06
C MET A 39 -1.51 -16.22 11.28
N TYR A 40 -1.42 -17.53 11.08
CA TYR A 40 -1.49 -18.51 12.17
C TYR A 40 -0.12 -18.93 12.71
N HIS A 41 0.93 -18.13 12.47
CA HIS A 41 2.25 -18.45 13.00
C HIS A 41 2.26 -18.22 14.52
N PRO A 42 2.74 -19.17 15.36
CA PRO A 42 2.64 -19.08 16.82
C PRO A 42 3.24 -17.81 17.42
N ARG A 43 4.38 -17.34 16.88
CA ARG A 43 4.96 -16.05 17.32
C ARG A 43 4.11 -14.85 16.94
N VAL A 44 3.48 -14.87 15.76
CA VAL A 44 2.63 -13.76 15.32
C VAL A 44 1.39 -13.71 16.21
N GLU A 45 0.72 -14.85 16.38
CA GLU A 45 -0.49 -15.00 17.21
C GLU A 45 -0.27 -14.61 18.69
N ASN A 46 0.89 -14.94 19.28
CA ASN A 46 1.11 -14.75 20.72
C ASN A 46 1.90 -13.49 21.12
N GLU A 47 2.83 -13.00 20.29
CA GLU A 47 3.73 -11.88 20.66
C GLU A 47 3.38 -10.55 19.99
N PHE A 48 2.73 -10.57 18.82
CA PHE A 48 2.61 -9.38 17.96
C PHE A 48 1.16 -8.97 17.66
N VAL A 49 0.20 -9.84 17.92
CA VAL A 49 -1.19 -9.62 17.58
C VAL A 49 -1.96 -9.12 18.80
N THR A 50 -2.13 -7.80 18.90
CA THR A 50 -3.24 -7.22 19.68
C THR A 50 -4.56 -7.46 18.92
N GLU A 51 -5.71 -7.31 19.58
CA GLU A 51 -7.02 -7.44 18.91
C GLU A 51 -7.13 -6.59 17.63
N ILE A 52 -6.51 -5.41 17.61
CA ILE A 52 -6.54 -4.48 16.48
C ILE A 52 -5.73 -5.03 15.29
N ALA A 53 -4.52 -5.53 15.55
CA ALA A 53 -3.67 -6.12 14.51
C ALA A 53 -4.32 -7.38 13.93
N PHE A 54 -4.97 -8.23 14.76
CA PHE A 54 -5.69 -9.40 14.28
C PHE A 54 -6.82 -9.04 13.32
N ARG A 55 -7.64 -8.05 13.70
CA ARG A 55 -8.73 -7.55 12.84
C ARG A 55 -8.18 -7.00 11.53
N GLY A 56 -7.05 -6.29 11.55
CA GLY A 56 -6.38 -5.81 10.35
C GLY A 56 -5.94 -6.95 9.42
N MET A 57 -5.39 -8.03 9.97
CA MET A 57 -5.01 -9.23 9.20
C MET A 57 -6.23 -9.96 8.61
N LEU A 58 -7.34 -10.04 9.33
CA LEU A 58 -8.58 -10.61 8.79
C LEU A 58 -9.13 -9.78 7.63
N VAL A 59 -9.15 -8.44 7.76
CA VAL A 59 -9.59 -7.56 6.67
C VAL A 59 -8.70 -7.74 5.44
N ALA A 60 -7.39 -7.80 5.65
CA ALA A 60 -6.44 -8.07 4.58
C ALA A 60 -6.63 -9.44 3.91
N GLU A 61 -6.97 -10.46 4.68
CA GLU A 61 -7.31 -11.79 4.15
C GLU A 61 -8.51 -11.72 3.21
N VAL A 62 -9.59 -11.05 3.64
CA VAL A 62 -10.80 -10.87 2.84
C VAL A 62 -10.50 -10.12 1.55
N ILE A 63 -9.70 -9.06 1.61
CA ILE A 63 -9.24 -8.31 0.42
C ILE A 63 -8.46 -9.23 -0.52
N LEU A 64 -7.56 -10.06 0.02
CA LEU A 64 -6.77 -11.01 -0.75
C LEU A 64 -7.67 -12.05 -1.44
N VAL A 65 -8.67 -12.62 -0.76
CA VAL A 65 -9.63 -13.57 -1.35
C VAL A 65 -10.45 -12.91 -2.46
N LEU A 66 -10.99 -11.72 -2.21
CA LEU A 66 -11.75 -10.94 -3.19
C LEU A 66 -10.89 -10.67 -4.43
N PHE A 67 -9.61 -10.32 -4.21
CA PHE A 67 -8.67 -10.13 -5.30
C PHE A 67 -8.42 -11.42 -6.10
N MET A 68 -8.16 -12.55 -5.42
CA MET A 68 -7.98 -13.85 -6.06
C MET A 68 -9.21 -14.27 -6.87
N LEU A 69 -10.42 -13.99 -6.38
CA LEU A 69 -11.66 -14.25 -7.10
C LEU A 69 -11.69 -13.51 -8.44
N PHE A 70 -11.46 -12.20 -8.45
CA PHE A 70 -11.45 -11.41 -9.70
C PHE A 70 -10.36 -11.88 -10.66
N PHE A 71 -9.17 -12.19 -10.14
CA PHE A 71 -8.06 -12.66 -10.96
C PHE A 71 -8.33 -14.04 -11.57
N LEU A 72 -8.83 -15.00 -10.80
CA LEU A 72 -9.15 -16.33 -11.32
C LEU A 72 -10.33 -16.29 -12.29
N PHE A 73 -11.34 -15.45 -12.02
CA PHE A 73 -12.44 -15.22 -12.94
C PHE A 73 -11.96 -14.71 -14.30
N TYR A 74 -11.05 -13.74 -14.25
CA TYR A 74 -10.42 -13.19 -15.43
C TYR A 74 -9.59 -14.24 -16.18
N SER A 75 -8.74 -14.98 -15.48
CA SER A 75 -7.89 -16.02 -16.06
C SER A 75 -8.73 -17.13 -16.71
N MET A 76 -9.84 -17.51 -16.07
CA MET A 76 -10.83 -18.44 -16.63
C MET A 76 -11.43 -17.89 -17.94
N ARG A 77 -11.87 -16.63 -17.99
CA ARG A 77 -12.42 -16.05 -19.23
C ARG A 77 -11.42 -16.07 -20.38
N ALA A 78 -10.17 -15.69 -20.11
CA ALA A 78 -9.11 -15.73 -21.11
C ALA A 78 -8.87 -17.16 -21.61
N PHE A 79 -8.88 -18.15 -20.71
CA PHE A 79 -8.77 -19.56 -21.04
C PHE A 79 -9.93 -20.08 -21.91
N LEU A 80 -11.18 -19.69 -21.61
CA LEU A 80 -12.33 -20.07 -22.43
C LEU A 80 -12.29 -19.43 -23.82
N GLN A 81 -11.90 -18.16 -23.89
CA GLN A 81 -11.76 -17.44 -25.16
C GLN A 81 -10.70 -18.09 -26.06
N ALA A 82 -9.56 -18.50 -25.47
CA ALA A 82 -8.49 -19.22 -26.16
C ALA A 82 -8.96 -20.54 -26.81
N ARG A 83 -10.02 -21.15 -26.29
CA ARG A 83 -10.57 -22.44 -26.72
C ARG A 83 -11.92 -22.34 -27.43
N SER A 84 -12.39 -21.13 -27.70
CA SER A 84 -13.65 -20.87 -28.40
C SER A 84 -13.76 -21.64 -29.73
N LYS A 85 -12.68 -21.69 -30.51
CA LYS A 85 -12.64 -22.45 -31.78
C LYS A 85 -12.77 -23.96 -31.57
N GLU A 86 -12.14 -24.52 -30.54
CA GLU A 86 -12.30 -25.94 -30.18
C GLU A 86 -13.75 -26.24 -29.82
N PHE A 87 -14.38 -25.36 -29.04
CA PHE A 87 -15.79 -25.49 -28.66
C PHE A 87 -16.71 -25.40 -29.89
N GLY A 88 -16.41 -24.52 -30.85
CA GLY A 88 -17.16 -24.39 -32.10
C GLY A 88 -17.11 -25.66 -32.94
N ILE A 89 -15.93 -26.27 -33.06
CA ILE A 89 -15.75 -27.55 -33.78
C ILE A 89 -16.53 -28.66 -33.08
N LEU A 90 -16.47 -28.75 -31.74
CA LEU A 90 -17.18 -29.78 -30.99
C LEU A 90 -18.71 -29.66 -31.12
N ILE A 91 -19.25 -28.44 -31.07
CA ILE A 91 -20.68 -28.19 -31.31
C ILE A 91 -21.05 -28.57 -32.76
N HIS A 92 -20.22 -28.22 -33.74
CA HIS A 92 -20.45 -28.58 -35.15
C HIS A 92 -20.43 -30.11 -35.37
N LEU A 93 -19.61 -30.84 -34.62
CA LEU A 93 -19.58 -32.31 -34.62
C LEU A 93 -20.77 -32.96 -33.89
N GLY A 94 -21.74 -32.18 -33.43
CA GLY A 94 -22.99 -32.67 -32.82
C GLY A 94 -23.01 -32.66 -31.29
N MET A 95 -22.01 -32.06 -30.62
CA MET A 95 -22.02 -31.98 -29.15
C MET A 95 -23.04 -30.93 -28.67
N GLU A 96 -23.95 -31.34 -27.78
CA GLU A 96 -24.94 -30.41 -27.23
C GLU A 96 -24.29 -29.33 -26.35
N LYS A 97 -24.87 -28.11 -26.33
CA LYS A 97 -24.40 -27.02 -25.45
C LYS A 97 -24.34 -27.44 -23.97
N LYS A 98 -25.29 -28.26 -23.49
CA LYS A 98 -25.28 -28.77 -22.12
C LYS A 98 -24.08 -29.69 -21.84
N GLN A 99 -23.72 -30.52 -22.83
CA GLN A 99 -22.56 -31.40 -22.76
C GLN A 99 -21.25 -30.60 -22.76
N LEU A 100 -21.16 -29.54 -23.58
CA LEU A 100 -20.03 -28.61 -23.58
C LEU A 100 -19.85 -27.93 -22.21
N ASN A 101 -20.92 -27.38 -21.65
CA ASN A 101 -20.87 -26.71 -20.36
C ASN A 101 -20.42 -27.66 -19.25
N LYS A 102 -20.90 -28.92 -19.28
CA LYS A 102 -20.47 -29.96 -18.34
C LYS A 102 -19.00 -30.34 -18.52
N LEU A 103 -18.51 -30.36 -19.76
CA LEU A 103 -17.09 -30.63 -20.08
C LEU A 103 -16.19 -29.56 -19.47
N VAL A 104 -16.49 -28.29 -19.76
CA VAL A 104 -15.72 -27.13 -19.27
C VAL A 104 -15.74 -27.06 -17.75
N LEU A 105 -16.89 -27.35 -17.12
CA LEU A 105 -17.02 -27.43 -15.67
C LEU A 105 -16.03 -28.46 -15.09
N PHE A 106 -16.01 -29.68 -15.63
CA PHE A 106 -15.06 -30.70 -15.18
C PHE A 106 -13.60 -30.31 -15.43
N GLU A 107 -13.28 -29.69 -16.57
CA GLU A 107 -11.92 -29.22 -16.86
C GLU A 107 -11.47 -28.18 -15.83
N ILE A 108 -12.29 -27.16 -15.52
CA ILE A 108 -11.96 -26.13 -14.53
C ILE A 108 -11.80 -26.74 -13.13
N LEU A 109 -12.67 -27.67 -12.73
CA LEU A 109 -12.53 -28.35 -11.44
C LEU A 109 -11.26 -29.19 -11.35
N ILE A 110 -10.89 -29.95 -12.38
CA ILE A 110 -9.65 -30.75 -12.40
C ILE A 110 -8.43 -29.84 -12.26
N ILE A 111 -8.40 -28.74 -13.01
CA ILE A 111 -7.32 -27.75 -12.93
C ILE A 111 -7.28 -27.11 -11.54
N GLY A 112 -8.43 -26.74 -10.99
CA GLY A 112 -8.54 -26.14 -9.66
C GLY A 112 -8.01 -27.06 -8.55
N MET A 113 -8.49 -28.31 -8.52
CA MET A 113 -8.08 -29.30 -7.50
C MET A 113 -6.58 -29.62 -7.59
N THR A 114 -6.05 -29.80 -8.81
CA THR A 114 -4.59 -30.00 -8.99
C THR A 114 -3.79 -28.76 -8.62
N SER A 115 -4.33 -27.56 -8.86
CA SER A 115 -3.69 -26.30 -8.44
C SER A 115 -3.68 -26.11 -6.93
N ILE A 116 -4.70 -26.57 -6.20
CA ILE A 116 -4.71 -26.55 -4.73
C ILE A 116 -3.55 -27.38 -4.19
N VAL A 117 -3.40 -28.61 -4.67
CA VAL A 117 -2.34 -29.52 -4.23
C VAL A 117 -0.96 -28.96 -4.54
N VAL A 118 -0.74 -28.56 -5.80
CA VAL A 118 0.56 -28.04 -6.25
C VAL A 118 0.87 -26.67 -5.62
N GLY A 119 -0.13 -25.82 -5.46
CA GLY A 119 0.00 -24.50 -4.85
C GLY A 119 0.33 -24.57 -3.36
N ILE A 120 -0.28 -25.48 -2.61
CA ILE A 120 0.09 -25.73 -1.20
C ILE A 120 1.51 -26.29 -1.11
N LEU A 121 1.89 -27.23 -1.98
CA LEU A 121 3.23 -27.81 -1.99
C LEU A 121 4.31 -26.74 -2.25
N PHE A 122 4.13 -25.91 -3.28
CA PHE A 122 5.03 -24.79 -3.54
C PHE A 122 4.95 -23.72 -2.45
N GLY A 123 3.77 -23.43 -1.92
CA GLY A 123 3.57 -22.45 -0.85
C GLY A 123 4.32 -22.85 0.41
N PHE A 124 4.27 -24.13 0.77
CA PHE A 124 5.03 -24.68 1.89
C PHE A 124 6.53 -24.63 1.62
N ALA A 125 6.99 -25.02 0.43
CA ALA A 125 8.41 -24.96 0.06
C ALA A 125 8.98 -23.54 0.10
N PHE A 126 8.23 -22.54 -0.39
CA PHE A 126 8.63 -21.14 -0.40
C PHE A 126 8.32 -20.38 0.91
N SER A 127 7.52 -20.95 1.82
CA SER A 127 7.15 -20.29 3.09
C SER A 127 8.39 -19.84 3.89
N LYS A 128 9.45 -20.65 3.93
CA LYS A 128 10.72 -20.31 4.58
C LYS A 128 11.36 -19.04 4.01
N PHE A 129 11.33 -18.89 2.68
CA PHE A 129 11.88 -17.72 2.00
C PHE A 129 11.09 -16.46 2.38
N PHE A 130 9.76 -16.53 2.36
CA PHE A 130 8.90 -15.41 2.76
C PHE A 130 9.01 -15.08 4.25
N PHE A 131 9.11 -16.08 5.11
CA PHE A 131 9.35 -15.90 6.54
C PHE A 131 10.69 -15.23 6.84
N MET A 132 11.72 -15.48 6.02
CA MET A 132 13.00 -14.78 6.13
C MET A 132 12.87 -13.30 5.79
N ILE A 133 12.09 -12.96 4.75
CA ILE A 133 11.79 -11.57 4.40
C ILE A 133 11.03 -10.90 5.55
N VAL A 134 9.98 -11.56 6.06
CA VAL A 134 9.16 -11.03 7.18
C VAL A 134 9.99 -10.86 8.45
N ARG A 135 10.88 -11.81 8.76
CA ARG A 135 11.81 -11.72 9.88
C ARG A 135 12.63 -10.45 9.82
N GLU A 136 13.18 -10.14 8.65
CA GLU A 136 14.01 -8.96 8.45
C GLU A 136 13.21 -7.66 8.63
N ILE A 137 11.97 -7.66 8.15
CA ILE A 137 11.06 -6.51 8.31
C ILE A 137 10.65 -6.33 9.78
N LEU A 138 10.37 -7.43 10.49
CA LEU A 138 9.92 -7.46 11.89
C LEU A 138 11.06 -7.36 12.92
N ASP A 139 12.33 -7.52 12.54
CA ASP A 139 13.51 -7.53 13.42
C ASP A 139 13.48 -8.57 14.54
N ILE A 140 12.86 -9.69 14.23
CA ILE A 140 12.70 -10.78 15.19
C ILE A 140 13.86 -11.76 15.03
N LYS A 141 14.32 -12.31 16.16
CA LYS A 141 15.48 -13.23 16.18
C LYS A 141 15.28 -14.44 15.24
N SER A 142 14.06 -14.95 15.11
CA SER A 142 13.74 -15.98 14.12
C SER A 142 12.23 -16.09 13.87
N LEU A 143 11.86 -16.43 12.63
CA LEU A 143 10.53 -16.94 12.29
C LEU A 143 10.75 -18.34 11.70
N MET A 144 10.57 -19.38 12.52
CA MET A 144 10.86 -20.76 12.13
C MET A 144 9.73 -21.32 11.26
N LEU A 145 10.06 -22.22 10.34
CA LEU A 145 9.03 -22.95 9.62
C LEU A 145 8.35 -23.92 10.60
N TYR A 146 7.01 -23.88 10.64
CA TYR A 146 6.20 -24.70 11.53
C TYR A 146 5.19 -25.51 10.72
N PHE A 147 4.61 -26.53 11.35
CA PHE A 147 3.54 -27.33 10.75
C PHE A 147 2.28 -27.18 11.59
N SER A 148 1.22 -26.66 10.98
CA SER A 148 -0.11 -26.52 11.60
C SER A 148 -1.18 -26.85 10.58
N TRP A 149 -2.27 -27.49 11.01
CA TRP A 149 -3.36 -27.86 10.12
C TRP A 149 -4.27 -26.68 9.73
N LYS A 150 -4.32 -25.62 10.56
CA LYS A 150 -5.24 -24.48 10.34
C LYS A 150 -5.05 -23.82 8.95
N PRO A 151 -3.82 -23.46 8.51
CA PRO A 151 -3.61 -22.82 7.20
C PRO A 151 -3.95 -23.72 6.01
N PHE A 152 -3.73 -25.03 6.15
CA PHE A 152 -4.06 -26.02 5.11
C PHE A 152 -5.58 -26.13 4.94
N ALA A 153 -6.31 -26.33 6.04
CA ALA A 153 -7.76 -26.45 6.01
C ALA A 153 -8.43 -25.18 5.45
N LEU A 154 -7.96 -24.00 5.89
CA LEU A 154 -8.46 -22.72 5.39
C LEU A 154 -8.21 -22.55 3.89
N THR A 155 -6.99 -22.84 3.41
CA THR A 155 -6.65 -22.74 1.98
C THR A 155 -7.47 -23.69 1.13
N ILE A 156 -7.60 -24.95 1.57
CA ILE A 156 -8.40 -25.97 0.86
C ILE A 156 -9.86 -25.52 0.80
N GLY A 157 -10.44 -25.07 1.93
CA GLY A 157 -11.84 -24.59 1.97
C GLY A 157 -12.07 -23.39 1.05
N THR A 158 -11.25 -22.36 1.18
CA THR A 158 -11.36 -21.12 0.39
C THR A 158 -11.19 -21.38 -1.11
N PHE A 159 -10.16 -22.12 -1.54
CA PHE A 159 -9.99 -22.35 -2.97
C PHE A 159 -10.96 -23.37 -3.56
N THR A 160 -11.41 -24.37 -2.78
CA THR A 160 -12.47 -25.27 -3.24
C THR A 160 -13.76 -24.51 -3.51
N THR A 161 -14.16 -23.62 -2.58
CA THR A 161 -15.34 -22.76 -2.78
C THR A 161 -15.16 -21.82 -3.96
N LEU A 162 -14.01 -21.16 -4.11
CA LEU A 162 -13.70 -20.30 -5.26
C LEU A 162 -13.78 -21.06 -6.59
N PHE A 163 -13.17 -22.24 -6.72
CA PHE A 163 -13.20 -23.02 -7.96
C PHE A 163 -14.60 -23.54 -8.29
N ILE A 164 -15.43 -23.86 -7.29
CA ILE A 164 -16.84 -24.18 -7.52
C ILE A 164 -17.58 -22.97 -8.09
N VAL A 165 -17.42 -21.79 -7.49
CA VAL A 165 -18.03 -20.54 -7.96
C VAL A 165 -17.57 -20.22 -9.39
N ILE A 166 -16.27 -20.22 -9.65
CA ILE A 166 -15.69 -19.96 -10.97
C ILE A 166 -16.20 -20.97 -12.00
N SER A 167 -16.21 -22.25 -11.64
CA SER A 167 -16.71 -23.30 -12.52
C SER A 167 -18.20 -23.19 -12.81
N TYR A 168 -18.99 -22.61 -11.91
CA TYR A 168 -20.41 -22.32 -12.16
C TYR A 168 -20.57 -21.12 -13.09
N VAL A 169 -19.83 -20.03 -12.86
CA VAL A 169 -19.92 -18.84 -13.73
C VAL A 169 -19.35 -19.09 -15.13
N SER A 170 -18.46 -20.08 -15.30
CA SER A 170 -17.97 -20.50 -16.63
C SER A 170 -19.13 -20.91 -17.57
N ILE A 171 -20.15 -21.58 -17.02
CA ILE A 171 -21.35 -22.03 -17.74
C ILE A 171 -22.15 -20.83 -18.26
N LEU A 172 -22.25 -19.76 -17.46
CA LEU A 172 -22.97 -18.55 -17.83
C LEU A 172 -22.24 -17.78 -18.94
N THR A 173 -20.90 -17.85 -18.95
CA THR A 173 -20.07 -17.09 -19.91
C THR A 173 -20.15 -17.66 -21.33
N ILE A 174 -20.41 -18.95 -21.50
CA ILE A 174 -20.49 -19.62 -22.82
C ILE A 174 -21.87 -19.43 -23.50
N LYS A 175 -22.90 -18.97 -22.77
CA LYS A 175 -24.28 -18.89 -23.30
C LYS A 175 -24.48 -17.86 -24.43
N ASP A 176 -23.70 -16.79 -24.45
CA ASP A 176 -23.97 -15.61 -25.30
C ASP A 176 -23.26 -15.59 -26.66
N ASP A 177 -22.33 -16.52 -26.92
CA ASP A 177 -21.69 -16.59 -28.23
C ASP A 177 -22.56 -17.42 -29.21
N ASN A 178 -23.07 -16.75 -30.26
CA ASN A 178 -23.69 -17.43 -31.40
C ASN A 178 -22.74 -18.53 -31.91
N VAL A 179 -23.27 -19.71 -32.22
CA VAL A 179 -22.48 -20.87 -32.70
C VAL A 179 -21.62 -20.49 -33.92
N LEU A 180 -22.11 -19.57 -34.76
CA LEU A 180 -21.39 -19.00 -35.89
C LEU A 180 -20.13 -18.19 -35.48
N HIS A 181 -20.18 -17.51 -34.33
CA HIS A 181 -19.06 -16.75 -33.73
C HIS A 181 -18.02 -17.70 -33.13
N LEU A 182 -18.45 -18.80 -32.49
CA LEU A 182 -17.54 -19.86 -32.01
C LEU A 182 -16.79 -20.57 -33.17
N ILE A 183 -17.48 -20.86 -34.28
CA ILE A 183 -16.92 -21.61 -35.43
C ILE A 183 -15.99 -20.75 -36.28
N ARG A 184 -16.30 -19.46 -36.49
CA ARG A 184 -15.38 -18.52 -37.14
C ARG A 184 -14.09 -18.31 -36.31
N GLY A 185 -14.11 -18.71 -35.03
CA GLY A 185 -13.07 -18.35 -34.08
C GLY A 185 -13.00 -16.84 -33.89
N TYR A 186 -11.96 -16.36 -33.23
CA TYR A 186 -11.67 -14.93 -33.10
C TYR A 186 -11.23 -14.32 -34.44
N GLN A 187 -12.07 -14.37 -35.48
CA GLN A 187 -11.83 -13.61 -36.71
C GLN A 187 -12.02 -12.13 -36.39
N LYS A 188 -10.91 -11.38 -36.31
CA LYS A 188 -10.84 -9.92 -36.23
C LYS A 188 -11.72 -9.29 -37.32
N THR A 189 -13.01 -9.11 -37.06
CA THR A 189 -13.84 -8.26 -37.91
C THR A 189 -13.38 -6.84 -37.66
N LEU A 190 -12.62 -6.28 -38.60
CA LEU A 190 -12.29 -4.86 -38.74
C LEU A 190 -13.56 -4.04 -39.03
N GLN A 191 -14.61 -4.20 -38.21
CA GLN A 191 -15.78 -3.33 -38.27
C GLN A 191 -15.41 -1.95 -37.71
N ASP A 192 -15.89 -0.91 -38.38
CA ASP A 192 -15.71 0.46 -37.93
C ASP A 192 -16.21 0.62 -36.49
N VAL A 193 -15.25 0.83 -35.62
CA VAL A 193 -15.43 0.83 -34.18
C VAL A 193 -16.29 2.04 -33.80
N LYS A 194 -17.53 1.79 -33.34
CA LYS A 194 -18.38 2.83 -32.74
C LYS A 194 -17.79 3.25 -31.38
N PHE A 195 -17.18 4.43 -31.34
CA PHE A 195 -16.79 5.11 -30.10
C PHE A 195 -17.63 6.38 -29.93
N SER A 196 -17.89 6.78 -28.68
CA SER A 196 -18.62 8.02 -28.40
C SER A 196 -17.64 9.13 -28.04
N TRP A 197 -17.71 10.25 -28.75
CA TRP A 197 -16.88 11.42 -28.46
C TRP A 197 -17.14 11.98 -27.05
N VAL A 198 -18.40 11.94 -26.59
CA VAL A 198 -18.78 12.42 -25.25
C VAL A 198 -18.15 11.57 -24.15
N ARG A 199 -18.21 10.23 -24.26
CA ARG A 199 -17.59 9.32 -23.29
C ARG A 199 -16.07 9.44 -23.28
N ALA A 200 -15.45 9.64 -24.45
CA ALA A 200 -14.02 9.88 -24.57
C ALA A 200 -13.59 11.18 -23.88
N LEU A 201 -14.36 12.26 -24.05
CA LEU A 201 -14.12 13.53 -23.39
C LEU A 201 -14.32 13.41 -21.87
N ALA A 202 -15.39 12.73 -21.44
CA ALA A 202 -15.67 12.48 -20.03
C ALA A 202 -14.54 11.69 -19.34
N GLY A 203 -14.01 10.64 -19.98
CA GLY A 203 -12.88 9.89 -19.44
C GLY A 203 -11.62 10.74 -19.24
N PHE A 204 -11.30 11.60 -20.21
CA PHE A 204 -10.16 12.51 -20.11
C PHE A 204 -10.37 13.59 -19.03
N LEU A 205 -11.57 14.16 -18.96
CA LEU A 205 -11.94 15.16 -17.95
C LEU A 205 -11.94 14.56 -16.54
N LEU A 206 -12.51 13.37 -16.33
CA LEU A 206 -12.54 12.72 -15.01
C LEU A 206 -11.12 12.42 -14.50
N LEU A 207 -10.22 11.92 -15.36
CA LEU A 207 -8.82 11.72 -14.98
C LEU A 207 -8.12 13.05 -14.71
N GLY A 208 -8.31 14.07 -15.56
CA GLY A 208 -7.72 15.38 -15.36
C GLY A 208 -8.18 16.06 -14.05
N VAL A 209 -9.49 16.05 -13.78
CA VAL A 209 -10.08 16.58 -12.54
C VAL A 209 -9.60 15.79 -11.33
N GLY A 210 -9.59 14.45 -11.41
CA GLY A 210 -9.10 13.60 -10.33
C GLY A 210 -7.63 13.86 -9.99
N TYR A 211 -6.78 14.01 -11.01
CA TYR A 211 -5.36 14.33 -10.82
C TYR A 211 -5.15 15.75 -10.29
N TYR A 212 -5.91 16.72 -10.79
CA TYR A 212 -5.87 18.10 -10.29
C TYR A 212 -6.27 18.17 -8.82
N ALA A 213 -7.36 17.50 -8.44
CA ALA A 213 -7.84 17.43 -7.05
C ALA A 213 -6.84 16.68 -6.14
N ALA A 214 -6.23 15.60 -6.62
CA ALA A 214 -5.17 14.90 -5.89
C ALA A 214 -3.94 15.80 -5.65
N ALA A 215 -3.54 16.60 -6.63
CA ALA A 215 -2.43 17.54 -6.50
C ALA A 215 -2.71 18.72 -5.55
N HIS A 216 -3.96 19.14 -5.42
CA HIS A 216 -4.40 20.23 -4.53
C HIS A 216 -4.99 19.74 -3.21
N THR A 217 -4.67 18.50 -2.81
CA THR A 217 -5.11 17.97 -1.53
C THR A 217 -4.46 18.77 -0.39
N THR A 218 -5.28 19.27 0.54
CA THR A 218 -4.85 19.94 1.79
C THR A 218 -5.19 19.07 2.99
N LYS A 219 -4.68 19.42 4.19
CA LYS A 219 -4.94 18.66 5.43
C LYS A 219 -6.45 18.56 5.72
N ASP A 220 -7.20 19.63 5.49
CA ASP A 220 -8.63 19.71 5.83
C ASP A 220 -9.52 18.87 4.92
N ASN A 221 -9.17 18.78 3.63
CA ASN A 221 -9.95 18.04 2.62
C ASN A 221 -9.43 16.62 2.38
N LEU A 222 -8.44 16.16 3.14
CA LEU A 222 -7.76 14.90 2.88
C LEU A 222 -8.71 13.70 3.01
N LEU A 223 -9.54 13.67 4.06
CA LEU A 223 -10.45 12.55 4.32
C LEU A 223 -11.55 12.44 3.25
N THR A 224 -12.12 13.58 2.84
CA THR A 224 -13.19 13.63 1.83
C THR A 224 -12.66 13.26 0.44
N LEU A 225 -11.49 13.79 0.07
CA LEU A 225 -10.85 13.47 -1.21
C LEU A 225 -10.33 12.03 -1.25
N ALA A 226 -9.82 11.47 -0.15
CA ALA A 226 -9.39 10.07 -0.08
C ALA A 226 -10.54 9.09 -0.36
N GLY A 227 -11.78 9.42 0.05
CA GLY A 227 -12.96 8.62 -0.27
C GLY A 227 -13.48 8.80 -1.71
N LEU A 228 -13.44 10.02 -2.25
CA LEU A 228 -14.06 10.36 -3.54
C LEU A 228 -13.14 10.13 -4.75
N LEU A 229 -11.82 10.28 -4.60
CA LEU A 229 -10.87 10.17 -5.71
C LEU A 229 -10.77 8.74 -6.29
N PRO A 230 -10.71 7.64 -5.51
CA PRO A 230 -10.56 6.30 -6.09
C PRO A 230 -11.74 5.92 -7.02
N PRO A 231 -13.02 6.15 -6.68
CA PRO A 231 -14.14 5.95 -7.61
C PRO A 231 -14.05 6.81 -8.88
N VAL A 232 -13.64 8.07 -8.76
CA VAL A 232 -13.52 8.98 -9.91
C VAL A 232 -12.42 8.54 -10.86
N ILE A 233 -11.24 8.21 -10.31
CA ILE A 233 -10.08 7.76 -11.09
C ILE A 233 -10.35 6.40 -11.73
N THR A 234 -11.02 5.48 -11.04
CA THR A 234 -11.39 4.17 -11.59
C THR A 234 -12.37 4.30 -12.76
N LEU A 235 -13.43 5.11 -12.62
CA LEU A 235 -14.37 5.39 -13.71
C LEU A 235 -13.69 6.11 -14.88
N GLY A 236 -12.84 7.10 -14.59
CA GLY A 236 -12.05 7.81 -15.60
C GLY A 236 -11.12 6.88 -16.36
N THR A 237 -10.42 5.98 -15.66
CA THR A 237 -9.51 4.99 -16.26
C THR A 237 -10.28 4.00 -17.15
N TYR A 238 -11.48 3.56 -16.72
CA TYR A 238 -12.33 2.69 -17.53
C TYR A 238 -12.73 3.35 -18.85
N LEU A 239 -13.27 4.57 -18.79
CA LEU A 239 -13.66 5.34 -19.98
C LEU A 239 -12.47 5.69 -20.87
N PHE A 240 -11.30 5.89 -20.27
CA PHE A 240 -10.06 6.15 -20.99
C PHE A 240 -9.68 5.00 -21.93
N PHE A 241 -9.68 3.77 -21.41
CA PHE A 241 -9.36 2.59 -22.22
C PHE A 241 -10.47 2.22 -23.21
N THR A 242 -11.75 2.45 -22.88
CA THR A 242 -12.84 2.13 -23.81
C THR A 242 -12.95 3.12 -24.96
N ASP A 243 -12.85 4.43 -24.70
CA ASP A 243 -13.22 5.47 -25.67
C ASP A 243 -12.14 6.53 -25.89
N SER A 244 -11.48 7.06 -24.85
CA SER A 244 -10.50 8.16 -25.01
C SER A 244 -9.31 7.76 -25.87
N ILE A 245 -8.79 6.54 -25.68
CA ILE A 245 -7.65 6.07 -26.49
C ILE A 245 -8.00 5.92 -27.97
N GLN A 246 -9.25 5.64 -28.30
CA GLN A 246 -9.71 5.51 -29.69
C GLN A 246 -9.77 6.86 -30.39
N VAL A 247 -10.18 7.91 -29.67
CA VAL A 247 -10.11 9.30 -30.14
C VAL A 247 -8.66 9.70 -30.38
N PHE A 248 -7.76 9.38 -29.44
CA PHE A 248 -6.33 9.66 -29.59
C PHE A 248 -5.73 8.98 -30.84
N LEU A 249 -6.07 7.71 -31.07
CA LEU A 249 -5.65 6.98 -32.28
C LEU A 249 -6.23 7.58 -33.56
N LYS A 250 -7.49 8.07 -33.55
CA LYS A 250 -8.09 8.77 -34.69
C LYS A 250 -7.35 10.07 -35.02
N ILE A 251 -6.91 10.81 -34.00
CA ILE A 251 -6.08 12.01 -34.16
C ILE A 251 -4.73 11.65 -34.82
N ILE A 252 -4.08 10.57 -34.37
CA ILE A 252 -2.84 10.08 -34.99
C ILE A 252 -3.06 9.68 -36.46
N LYS A 253 -4.16 8.96 -36.75
CA LYS A 253 -4.52 8.55 -38.12
C LYS A 253 -4.79 9.74 -39.05
N LYS A 254 -5.25 10.89 -38.52
CA LYS A 254 -5.49 12.12 -39.31
C LYS A 254 -4.19 12.78 -39.78
N ASN A 255 -3.07 12.58 -39.06
CA ASN A 255 -1.77 13.13 -39.44
C ASN A 255 -1.08 12.26 -40.50
N LYS A 256 -1.29 12.62 -41.79
CA LYS A 256 -0.77 11.87 -42.95
C LYS A 256 0.75 11.67 -42.90
N ARG A 257 1.52 12.65 -42.41
CA ARG A 257 3.00 12.58 -42.31
C ARG A 257 3.47 11.45 -41.39
N LEU A 258 2.72 11.16 -40.34
CA LEU A 258 3.07 10.14 -39.33
C LEU A 258 2.48 8.77 -39.69
N TYR A 259 1.26 8.75 -40.24
CA TYR A 259 0.49 7.54 -40.55
C TYR A 259 0.96 6.81 -41.82
N TRP A 260 1.28 7.54 -42.90
CA TRP A 260 1.63 6.94 -44.21
C TRP A 260 3.11 6.55 -44.36
N HIS A 261 3.94 6.76 -43.34
CA HIS A 261 5.36 6.51 -43.47
C HIS A 261 5.72 5.02 -43.25
N LYS A 262 6.13 4.30 -44.31
CA LYS A 262 6.58 2.88 -44.28
C LYS A 262 5.50 1.92 -43.72
N TYR A 263 5.89 0.91 -42.93
CA TYR A 263 5.03 -0.08 -42.28
C TYR A 263 4.17 0.47 -41.12
N ARG A 264 4.20 1.80 -40.86
CA ARG A 264 3.47 2.40 -39.73
C ARG A 264 1.95 2.32 -39.90
N LEU A 265 1.47 2.37 -41.13
CA LEU A 265 0.06 2.20 -41.49
C LEU A 265 -0.52 0.92 -40.87
N ILE A 266 0.15 -0.20 -41.11
CA ILE A 266 -0.21 -1.54 -40.63
C ILE A 266 -0.14 -1.59 -39.09
N SER A 267 0.93 -1.03 -38.51
CA SER A 267 1.09 -1.04 -37.05
C SER A 267 -0.01 -0.25 -36.33
N VAL A 268 -0.43 0.91 -36.85
CA VAL A 268 -1.37 1.81 -36.18
C VAL A 268 -2.81 1.32 -36.35
N SER A 269 -3.16 0.72 -37.49
CA SER A 269 -4.48 0.12 -37.68
C SER A 269 -4.68 -1.07 -36.75
N GLU A 270 -3.67 -1.93 -36.64
CA GLU A 270 -3.74 -3.15 -35.83
C GLU A 270 -3.70 -2.88 -34.32
N VAL A 271 -2.80 -1.98 -33.87
CA VAL A 271 -2.77 -1.53 -32.47
C VAL A 271 -4.11 -0.92 -32.08
N GLY A 272 -4.75 -0.16 -32.97
CA GLY A 272 -6.05 0.44 -32.69
C GLY A 272 -7.19 -0.57 -32.51
N GLY A 273 -7.30 -1.54 -33.41
CA GLY A 273 -8.29 -2.62 -33.28
C GLY A 273 -8.08 -3.42 -32.00
N MET A 274 -6.83 -3.82 -31.75
CA MET A 274 -6.46 -4.57 -30.56
C MET A 274 -6.72 -3.81 -29.25
N LEU A 275 -6.45 -2.50 -29.20
CA LEU A 275 -6.72 -1.64 -28.03
C LEU A 275 -8.22 -1.53 -27.74
N LYS A 276 -9.08 -1.51 -28.76
CA LYS A 276 -10.53 -1.47 -28.55
C LYS A 276 -11.04 -2.80 -28.04
N GLU A 277 -10.74 -3.87 -28.76
CA GLU A 277 -11.23 -5.22 -28.46
C GLU A 277 -10.83 -5.66 -27.06
N ASN A 278 -9.62 -5.27 -26.64
CA ASN A 278 -9.08 -5.61 -25.33
C ASN A 278 -9.11 -4.41 -24.34
N SER A 279 -9.96 -3.40 -24.58
CA SER A 279 -10.02 -2.19 -23.74
C SER A 279 -10.27 -2.50 -22.26
N ARG A 280 -11.27 -3.35 -21.97
CA ARG A 280 -11.58 -3.82 -20.60
C ARG A 280 -10.39 -4.50 -19.92
N MET A 281 -9.61 -5.21 -20.72
CA MET A 281 -8.46 -5.97 -20.26
C MET A 281 -7.29 -5.05 -19.91
N PHE A 282 -7.05 -4.02 -20.72
CA PHE A 282 -6.06 -2.98 -20.42
C PHE A 282 -6.47 -2.15 -19.19
N PHE A 283 -7.75 -1.86 -19.02
CA PHE A 283 -8.28 -1.26 -17.79
C PHE A 283 -7.97 -2.11 -16.56
N ILE A 284 -8.33 -3.39 -16.58
CA ILE A 284 -8.07 -4.31 -15.45
C ILE A 284 -6.58 -4.36 -15.14
N SER A 285 -5.72 -4.52 -16.15
CA SER A 285 -4.26 -4.55 -15.99
C SER A 285 -3.68 -3.26 -15.40
N SER A 286 -4.20 -2.09 -15.80
CA SER A 286 -3.83 -0.80 -15.22
C SER A 286 -4.25 -0.69 -13.76
N MET A 287 -5.49 -1.09 -13.43
CA MET A 287 -5.99 -1.00 -12.06
C MET A 287 -5.25 -1.94 -11.10
N VAL A 288 -5.04 -3.18 -11.53
CA VAL A 288 -4.16 -4.17 -10.92
C VAL A 288 -2.79 -3.56 -10.58
N SER A 289 -2.15 -2.96 -11.57
CA SER A 289 -0.81 -2.36 -11.40
C SER A 289 -0.85 -1.16 -10.46
N THR A 290 -1.92 -0.35 -10.52
CA THR A 290 -2.13 0.80 -9.62
C THR A 290 -2.21 0.34 -8.17
N ILE A 291 -3.01 -0.70 -7.89
CA ILE A 291 -3.15 -1.25 -6.54
C ILE A 291 -1.82 -1.81 -6.03
N ALA A 292 -1.08 -2.53 -6.88
CA ALA A 292 0.24 -3.05 -6.52
C ALA A 292 1.23 -1.92 -6.20
N PHE A 293 1.25 -0.85 -7.01
CA PHE A 293 2.09 0.31 -6.79
C PHE A 293 1.73 1.00 -5.49
N LEU A 294 0.44 1.31 -5.30
CA LEU A 294 -0.08 1.92 -4.09
C LEU A 294 0.27 1.11 -2.86
N ALA A 295 0.09 -0.21 -2.90
CA ALA A 295 0.49 -1.09 -1.82
C ALA A 295 2.00 -0.94 -1.54
N ILE A 296 2.88 -1.22 -2.49
CA ILE A 296 4.34 -1.17 -2.24
C ILE A 296 4.79 0.24 -1.81
N GLY A 297 4.24 1.31 -2.39
CA GLY A 297 4.64 2.68 -2.07
C GLY A 297 4.09 3.19 -0.74
N THR A 298 2.85 2.88 -0.36
CA THR A 298 2.34 3.21 0.98
C THR A 298 3.19 2.49 2.03
N LEU A 299 3.54 1.24 1.78
CA LEU A 299 4.39 0.44 2.65
C LEU A 299 5.82 0.95 2.75
N SER A 300 6.40 1.41 1.65
CA SER A 300 7.73 2.04 1.68
C SER A 300 7.70 3.34 2.48
N SER A 301 6.66 4.16 2.34
CA SER A 301 6.49 5.39 3.14
C SER A 301 6.38 5.10 4.64
N LEU A 302 5.70 4.01 4.97
CA LEU A 302 5.48 3.52 6.31
C LEU A 302 6.78 3.07 7.00
N SER A 303 7.66 2.39 6.24
CA SER A 303 8.99 2.02 6.72
C SER A 303 9.84 3.25 7.07
N THR A 304 9.74 4.32 6.28
CA THR A 304 10.45 5.58 6.57
C THR A 304 9.93 6.23 7.84
N PHE A 305 8.61 6.24 8.05
CA PHE A 305 8.03 6.71 9.31
C PHE A 305 8.53 5.92 10.51
N SER A 306 8.57 4.58 10.41
CA SER A 306 9.15 3.75 11.46
C SER A 306 10.62 4.13 11.73
N HIS A 307 11.45 4.26 10.70
CA HIS A 307 12.86 4.61 10.90
C HIS A 307 13.08 6.00 11.53
N GLN A 308 12.21 6.96 11.23
CA GLN A 308 12.30 8.33 11.76
C GLN A 308 11.50 8.55 13.05
N TYR A 309 10.82 7.52 13.56
CA TYR A 309 9.91 7.63 14.70
C TYR A 309 10.59 8.18 15.96
N HIS A 310 11.82 7.75 16.28
CA HIS A 310 12.56 8.26 17.44
C HIS A 310 13.09 9.69 17.25
N GLN A 311 13.31 10.14 16.01
CA GLN A 311 13.68 11.54 15.76
C GLN A 311 12.51 12.48 16.06
N LEU A 312 11.29 12.00 15.85
CA LEU A 312 10.05 12.72 16.18
C LEU A 312 9.69 12.60 17.67
N ASN A 313 10.04 11.47 18.28
CA ASN A 313 9.82 11.17 19.70
C ASN A 313 11.15 10.86 20.41
N PRO A 314 11.94 11.89 20.76
CA PRO A 314 13.28 11.71 21.34
C PRO A 314 13.24 11.23 22.79
N LEU A 315 12.11 11.37 23.48
CA LEU A 315 11.93 10.94 24.88
C LEU A 315 11.55 9.46 24.92
N SER A 316 12.25 8.64 25.70
CA SER A 316 12.03 7.18 25.69
C SER A 316 10.78 6.76 26.49
N LEU A 317 10.71 7.14 27.77
CA LEU A 317 9.55 6.92 28.63
C LEU A 317 9.17 8.25 29.28
N VAL A 318 7.88 8.59 29.23
CA VAL A 318 7.36 9.82 29.83
C VAL A 318 6.21 9.47 30.76
N TYR A 319 6.35 9.83 32.03
CA TYR A 319 5.28 9.73 33.02
C TYR A 319 4.87 11.14 33.47
N THR A 320 3.68 11.56 33.05
CA THR A 320 3.06 12.83 33.43
C THR A 320 2.13 12.61 34.61
N SER A 321 2.23 13.44 35.63
CA SER A 321 1.44 13.35 36.86
C SER A 321 0.86 14.70 37.25
N THR A 322 -0.38 14.70 37.73
CA THR A 322 -0.99 15.86 38.39
C THR A 322 -0.44 16.02 39.81
N LEU A 323 -0.38 17.25 40.33
CA LEU A 323 0.23 17.55 41.64
C LEU A 323 -0.39 16.79 42.83
N LYS A 324 -1.66 16.36 42.74
CA LYS A 324 -2.40 15.63 43.79
C LYS A 324 -2.41 14.11 43.60
N ASN A 325 -1.68 13.58 42.62
CA ASN A 325 -1.70 12.15 42.33
C ASN A 325 -1.10 11.33 43.48
N PRO A 326 -1.89 10.51 44.20
CA PRO A 326 -1.37 9.70 45.31
C PRO A 326 -0.45 8.57 44.83
N TYR A 327 -0.58 8.17 43.56
CA TYR A 327 0.16 7.05 42.97
C TYR A 327 1.48 7.46 42.32
N GLU A 328 1.80 8.76 42.26
CA GLU A 328 2.99 9.28 41.56
C GLU A 328 4.28 8.57 41.97
N ARG A 329 4.54 8.49 43.28
CA ARG A 329 5.77 7.86 43.79
C ARG A 329 5.81 6.36 43.50
N ALA A 330 4.68 5.67 43.65
CA ALA A 330 4.59 4.23 43.41
C ALA A 330 4.83 3.90 41.93
N HIS A 331 4.21 4.64 41.01
CA HIS A 331 4.39 4.43 39.56
C HIS A 331 5.82 4.73 39.10
N VAL A 332 6.42 5.83 39.57
CA VAL A 332 7.81 6.17 39.24
C VAL A 332 8.77 5.11 39.76
N GLN A 333 8.59 4.63 41.00
CA GLN A 333 9.41 3.54 41.55
C GLN A 333 9.22 2.22 40.80
N GLN A 334 7.99 1.90 40.39
CA GLN A 334 7.70 0.73 39.57
C GLN A 334 8.49 0.77 38.25
N ILE A 335 8.43 1.89 37.52
CA ILE A 335 9.18 2.05 36.26
C ILE A 335 10.68 1.91 36.50
N GLN A 336 11.21 2.49 37.58
CA GLN A 336 12.63 2.34 37.95
C GLN A 336 13.01 0.89 38.22
N SER A 337 12.20 0.16 38.98
CA SER A 337 12.42 -1.27 39.27
C SER A 337 12.42 -2.09 37.99
N GLU A 338 11.42 -1.90 37.13
CA GLU A 338 11.32 -2.63 35.86
C GLU A 338 12.52 -2.36 34.94
N LEU A 339 13.03 -1.12 34.90
CA LEU A 339 14.24 -0.76 34.15
C LEU A 339 15.50 -1.42 34.73
N GLN A 340 15.61 -1.49 36.06
CA GLN A 340 16.72 -2.15 36.75
C GLN A 340 16.69 -3.67 36.52
N ASP A 341 15.51 -4.30 36.62
CA ASP A 341 15.29 -5.72 36.35
C ASP A 341 15.64 -6.07 34.90
N ALA A 342 15.28 -5.20 33.95
CA ALA A 342 15.64 -5.31 32.54
C ALA A 342 17.13 -5.00 32.25
N LYS A 343 17.91 -4.57 33.27
CA LYS A 343 19.32 -4.15 33.15
C LYS A 343 19.53 -3.03 32.12
N LEU A 344 18.56 -2.12 32.02
CA LEU A 344 18.62 -0.97 31.12
C LEU A 344 19.15 0.26 31.87
N SER A 345 20.24 0.84 31.38
CA SER A 345 20.75 2.11 31.89
C SER A 345 19.77 3.23 31.55
N TYR A 346 19.42 4.06 32.52
CA TYR A 346 18.54 5.21 32.31
C TYR A 346 19.05 6.45 33.05
N ARG A 347 18.67 7.63 32.55
CA ARG A 347 18.75 8.90 33.27
C ARG A 347 17.34 9.40 33.52
N LEU A 348 17.05 9.75 34.77
CA LEU A 348 15.76 10.30 35.16
C LEU A 348 15.88 11.82 35.29
N ASP A 349 15.12 12.54 34.48
CA ASP A 349 14.97 13.98 34.55
C ASP A 349 13.53 14.32 34.97
N ARG A 350 13.36 15.21 35.95
CA ARG A 350 12.06 15.68 36.43
C ARG A 350 11.86 17.12 35.97
N VAL A 351 10.76 17.38 35.29
CA VAL A 351 10.39 18.70 34.79
C VAL A 351 9.06 19.14 35.39
N VAL A 352 9.01 20.38 35.85
CA VAL A 352 7.76 21.00 36.31
C VAL A 352 7.19 21.85 35.18
N VAL A 353 6.01 21.50 34.69
CA VAL A 353 5.31 22.27 33.67
C VAL A 353 4.22 23.10 34.34
N LYS A 354 4.32 24.42 34.22
CA LYS A 354 3.28 25.36 34.66
C LYS A 354 2.45 25.80 33.45
N ARG A 355 1.17 26.09 33.66
CA ARG A 355 0.26 26.58 32.60
C ARG A 355 -0.31 27.94 32.99
N GLN A 356 -0.26 28.90 32.07
CA GLN A 356 -0.84 30.26 32.24
C GLN A 356 -1.43 30.76 30.93
N THR A 357 -2.08 31.92 30.94
CA THR A 357 -2.69 32.54 29.77
C THR A 357 -1.84 33.69 29.26
N SER A 358 -1.54 33.72 27.97
CA SER A 358 -0.85 34.84 27.32
C SER A 358 -1.79 36.02 27.13
N SER A 359 -1.34 37.25 27.45
CA SER A 359 -2.07 38.47 27.11
C SER A 359 -2.13 38.80 25.62
N ASN A 360 -1.24 38.21 24.81
CA ASN A 360 -1.11 38.52 23.39
C ASN A 360 -2.03 37.62 22.54
N THR A 361 -2.04 36.31 22.82
CA THR A 361 -2.82 35.33 22.05
C THR A 361 -4.12 34.94 22.74
N GLU A 362 -4.31 35.35 24.00
CA GLU A 362 -5.41 34.92 24.88
C GLU A 362 -5.51 33.39 25.10
N ALA A 363 -4.50 32.65 24.63
CA ALA A 363 -4.46 31.21 24.67
C ALA A 363 -3.61 30.72 25.87
N PRO A 364 -3.85 29.49 26.35
CA PRO A 364 -3.01 28.86 27.34
C PRO A 364 -1.60 28.60 26.77
N VAL A 365 -0.59 28.84 27.59
CA VAL A 365 0.83 28.61 27.31
C VAL A 365 1.38 27.68 28.39
N ARG A 366 2.16 26.67 27.98
CA ARG A 366 2.90 25.78 28.87
C ARG A 366 4.34 26.29 29.04
N ILE A 367 4.81 26.29 30.28
CA ILE A 367 6.02 26.99 30.69
C ILE A 367 6.93 26.02 31.43
N ILE A 368 8.21 26.01 31.06
CA ILE A 368 9.27 25.28 31.77
C ILE A 368 10.42 26.21 32.16
N SER A 369 11.18 25.81 33.17
CA SER A 369 12.37 26.53 33.61
C SER A 369 13.56 26.28 32.68
N GLU A 370 14.50 27.22 32.69
CA GLU A 370 15.79 27.10 32.02
C GLU A 370 16.61 25.93 32.56
N THR A 371 16.61 25.73 33.89
CA THR A 371 17.32 24.61 34.53
C THR A 371 16.75 23.26 34.12
N ASP A 372 15.42 23.09 34.09
CA ASP A 372 14.78 21.84 33.70
C ASP A 372 15.08 21.50 32.23
N LEU A 373 15.05 22.51 31.36
CA LEU A 373 15.44 22.35 29.95
C LEU A 373 16.91 21.94 29.82
N ASN A 374 17.83 22.63 30.52
CA ASN A 374 19.26 22.36 30.42
C ASN A 374 19.60 20.95 30.91
N ASN A 375 18.92 20.45 31.96
CA ASN A 375 19.06 19.07 32.42
C ASN A 375 18.64 18.06 31.33
N LEU A 376 17.49 18.29 30.70
CA LEU A 376 17.05 17.48 29.57
C LEU A 376 17.97 17.59 28.35
N ALA A 377 18.45 18.80 28.04
CA ALA A 377 19.36 19.03 26.93
C ALA A 377 20.68 18.28 27.12
N MET A 378 21.23 18.25 28.34
CA MET A 378 22.40 17.43 28.68
C MET A 378 22.13 15.94 28.47
N SER A 379 20.95 15.46 28.87
CA SER A 379 20.53 14.07 28.71
C SER A 379 20.44 13.66 27.23
N LEU A 380 19.95 14.55 26.38
CA LEU A 380 19.74 14.33 24.94
C LEU A 380 20.93 14.73 24.05
N GLY A 381 21.99 15.32 24.62
CA GLY A 381 23.13 15.84 23.85
C GLY A 381 22.81 17.09 23.02
N TYR A 382 21.88 17.92 23.49
CA TYR A 382 21.40 19.13 22.84
C TYR A 382 22.07 20.41 23.40
N PRO A 383 22.04 21.55 22.68
CA PRO A 383 22.72 22.78 23.11
C PRO A 383 22.07 23.39 24.36
N LEU A 384 22.90 23.87 25.28
CA LEU A 384 22.44 24.55 26.49
C LEU A 384 22.01 25.99 26.20
N VAL A 385 21.10 26.51 27.02
CA VAL A 385 20.57 27.88 26.91
C VAL A 385 20.90 28.65 28.19
N SER A 386 21.16 29.94 28.05
CA SER A 386 21.20 30.88 29.18
C SER A 386 20.30 32.07 28.91
N LEU A 387 19.28 32.28 29.74
CA LEU A 387 18.31 33.37 29.60
C LEU A 387 18.53 34.43 30.67
N LYS A 388 18.38 35.71 30.32
CA LYS A 388 18.31 36.79 31.31
C LYS A 388 16.88 36.94 31.83
N LYS A 389 16.72 37.59 32.98
CA LYS A 389 15.41 37.93 33.52
C LYS A 389 14.57 38.74 32.50
N GLY A 390 13.33 38.33 32.29
CA GLY A 390 12.41 38.89 31.30
C GLY A 390 12.61 38.36 29.88
N GLN A 391 13.68 37.61 29.59
CA GLN A 391 13.88 36.93 28.32
C GLN A 391 13.30 35.52 28.36
N SER A 392 12.75 35.10 27.23
CA SER A 392 12.12 33.79 27.05
C SER A 392 12.33 33.29 25.62
N MET A 393 12.16 31.99 25.44
CA MET A 393 12.38 31.32 24.16
C MET A 393 11.23 30.37 23.85
N PHE A 394 10.82 30.29 22.59
CA PHE A 394 9.82 29.31 22.15
C PHE A 394 10.40 27.90 22.12
N LEU A 395 9.57 26.93 22.51
CA LEU A 395 9.79 25.52 22.22
C LEU A 395 8.96 25.13 21.01
N ALA A 396 9.63 24.74 19.93
CA ALA A 396 8.97 24.23 18.75
C ALA A 396 8.50 22.79 18.97
N TYR A 397 7.34 22.46 18.38
CA TYR A 397 6.73 21.13 18.45
C TYR A 397 6.82 20.37 17.11
N SER A 398 7.38 20.99 16.07
CA SER A 398 7.58 20.45 14.72
C SER A 398 8.64 21.26 13.97
N GLU A 399 9.17 20.75 12.85
CA GLU A 399 10.13 21.50 12.05
C GLU A 399 9.51 22.77 11.43
N ASP A 400 8.29 22.66 10.90
CA ASP A 400 7.53 23.79 10.36
C ASP A 400 7.26 24.88 11.44
N SER A 401 6.96 24.48 12.68
CA SER A 401 6.83 25.45 13.79
C SER A 401 8.17 26.06 14.17
N LEU A 402 9.26 25.29 14.18
CA LEU A 402 10.60 25.83 14.46
C LEU A 402 11.01 26.89 13.43
N LYS A 403 10.73 26.66 12.15
CA LYS A 403 11.03 27.63 11.06
C LYS A 403 10.21 28.91 11.20
N SER A 404 8.95 28.80 11.63
CA SER A 404 8.06 29.94 11.83
C SER A 404 8.44 30.73 13.08
N LEU A 405 8.57 30.05 14.22
CA LEU A 405 8.86 30.63 15.54
C LEU A 405 10.24 31.29 15.61
N LYS A 406 11.22 30.84 14.82
CA LYS A 406 12.54 31.51 14.71
C LYS A 406 12.46 32.95 14.19
N LYS A 407 11.37 33.33 13.53
CA LYS A 407 11.17 34.67 12.93
C LYS A 407 10.21 35.53 13.73
N GLU A 408 9.58 34.99 14.75
CA GLU A 408 8.61 35.70 15.57
C GLU A 408 9.27 36.33 16.79
N ASN A 409 8.90 37.60 17.05
CA ASN A 409 9.25 38.31 18.26
C ASN A 409 7.96 38.72 18.96
N VAL A 410 7.74 38.21 20.17
CA VAL A 410 6.49 38.40 20.90
C VAL A 410 6.76 38.95 22.28
N THR A 411 6.08 40.05 22.63
CA THR A 411 6.04 40.54 24.01
C THR A 411 4.69 40.18 24.61
N THR A 412 4.69 39.45 25.72
CA THR A 412 3.46 39.05 26.38
C THR A 412 3.57 39.19 27.89
N VAL A 413 2.43 39.36 28.55
CA VAL A 413 2.31 39.29 30.00
C VAL A 413 1.50 38.04 30.30
N LEU A 414 2.01 37.22 31.22
CA LEU A 414 1.25 36.08 31.71
C LEU A 414 0.13 36.61 32.61
N LYS A 415 -1.14 36.45 32.20
CA LYS A 415 -2.30 37.16 32.77
C LYS A 415 -2.46 36.86 34.26
N GLU A 416 -2.14 35.65 34.70
CA GLU A 416 -2.36 35.21 36.07
C GLU A 416 -1.27 35.70 37.01
N SER A 417 0.01 35.56 36.66
CA SER A 417 1.12 36.01 37.52
C SER A 417 1.66 37.41 37.24
N ASN A 418 1.11 38.11 36.24
CA ASN A 418 1.55 39.44 35.83
C ASN A 418 3.06 39.53 35.52
N VAL A 419 3.63 38.43 35.02
CA VAL A 419 5.05 38.35 34.62
C VAL A 419 5.16 38.79 33.16
N LYS A 420 5.94 39.83 32.92
CA LYS A 420 6.22 40.34 31.56
C LYS A 420 7.39 39.58 30.95
N LEU A 421 7.17 39.04 29.77
CA LEU A 421 8.12 38.22 29.03
C LEU A 421 8.33 38.78 27.62
N HIS A 422 9.57 38.71 27.18
CA HIS A 422 9.97 39.01 25.81
C HIS A 422 10.54 37.74 25.17
N ILE A 423 9.87 37.25 24.13
CA ILE A 423 10.22 36.02 23.42
C ILE A 423 10.87 36.42 22.10
N GLU A 424 12.19 36.22 21.98
CA GLU A 424 13.01 36.71 20.84
C GLU A 424 13.55 35.59 19.95
N SER A 425 13.38 34.34 20.33
CA SER A 425 13.98 33.21 19.63
C SER A 425 13.26 31.89 19.92
N ALA A 426 13.60 30.85 19.15
CA ALA A 426 13.13 29.50 19.35
C ALA A 426 14.32 28.54 19.57
N TYR A 427 14.14 27.60 20.50
CA TYR A 427 15.14 26.60 20.81
C TYR A 427 15.41 25.71 19.59
N PRO A 428 16.67 25.45 19.19
CA PRO A 428 17.00 24.89 17.88
C PRO A 428 16.66 23.39 17.70
N LYS A 429 16.21 22.69 18.75
CA LYS A 429 15.85 21.27 18.72
C LYS A 429 14.43 21.06 19.23
N ILE A 430 13.73 20.07 18.67
CA ILE A 430 12.38 19.68 19.12
C ILE A 430 12.55 18.64 20.23
N ILE A 431 11.95 18.88 21.39
CA ILE A 431 11.98 17.96 22.55
C ILE A 431 10.59 17.38 22.81
N PHE A 432 9.57 18.23 22.78
CA PHE A 432 8.19 17.86 23.08
C PHE A 432 7.30 18.04 21.86
N ALA A 433 6.62 16.96 21.47
CA ALA A 433 5.59 17.01 20.43
C ALA A 433 4.33 17.73 20.93
N ALA A 434 3.47 18.15 19.98
CA ALA A 434 2.31 18.99 20.24
C ALA A 434 1.23 18.29 21.09
N ASP A 435 1.11 16.98 21.00
CA ASP A 435 0.26 16.14 21.83
C ASP A 435 0.72 16.14 23.31
N LYS A 436 2.03 16.18 23.56
CA LYS A 436 2.61 16.16 24.92
C LYS A 436 2.49 17.50 25.64
N MET A 437 2.94 18.57 24.98
CA MET A 437 3.05 19.91 25.58
C MET A 437 2.28 21.01 24.82
N GLY A 438 1.44 20.65 23.85
CA GLY A 438 0.59 21.60 23.13
C GLY A 438 1.36 22.42 22.12
N THR A 439 0.70 23.38 21.48
CA THR A 439 1.33 24.21 20.45
C THR A 439 2.03 25.44 21.02
N ASN A 440 1.63 25.90 22.22
CA ASN A 440 2.17 27.11 22.84
C ASN A 440 3.07 26.73 24.02
N GLN A 441 4.36 26.64 23.77
CA GLN A 441 5.37 26.22 24.73
C GLN A 441 6.50 27.24 24.82
N ILE A 442 6.86 27.65 26.03
CA ILE A 442 7.96 28.61 26.26
C ILE A 442 8.89 28.17 27.39
N ILE A 443 10.13 28.60 27.29
CA ILE A 443 11.14 28.51 28.34
C ILE A 443 11.32 29.89 28.93
N VAL A 444 11.42 29.97 30.26
CA VAL A 444 11.69 31.20 31.00
C VAL A 444 12.89 31.03 31.92
N ASN A 445 13.55 32.13 32.27
CA ASN A 445 14.61 32.12 33.26
C ASN A 445 14.07 31.63 34.63
N ASP A 446 14.92 30.97 35.41
CA ASP A 446 14.53 30.36 36.70
C ASP A 446 13.90 31.36 37.69
N LYS A 447 14.39 32.61 37.74
CA LYS A 447 13.83 33.65 38.62
C LYS A 447 12.41 34.07 38.21
N ASP A 448 12.16 34.11 36.91
CA ASP A 448 10.81 34.38 36.39
C ASP A 448 9.92 33.15 36.58
N PHE A 449 10.46 31.94 36.43
CA PHE A 449 9.75 30.69 36.69
C PHE A 449 9.26 30.58 38.14
N GLU A 450 10.07 30.96 39.12
CA GLU A 450 9.69 31.00 40.53
C GLU A 450 8.55 32.01 40.80
N SER A 451 8.56 33.14 40.09
CA SER A 451 7.55 34.21 40.21
C SER A 451 6.18 33.82 39.61
N ILE A 452 6.14 32.76 38.79
CA ILE A 452 4.92 32.23 38.16
C ILE A 452 4.20 31.31 39.16
N TYR A 453 3.10 31.79 39.74
CA TYR A 453 2.21 30.98 40.57
C TYR A 453 1.19 30.21 39.73
N ALA A 454 0.71 29.08 40.24
CA ALA A 454 0.09 28.05 39.41
C ALA A 454 -1.40 28.21 38.98
N PRO A 455 -2.27 29.11 39.47
CA PRO A 455 -3.67 29.08 39.09
C PRO A 455 -3.92 29.75 37.74
N ILE A 456 -4.70 29.07 36.89
CA ILE A 456 -5.44 29.67 35.78
C ILE A 456 -6.78 30.14 36.36
N LYS A 457 -7.28 31.31 35.97
CA LYS A 457 -8.62 31.76 36.42
C LYS A 457 -9.67 30.68 36.10
N GLY A 458 -10.30 30.11 37.13
CA GLY A 458 -11.34 29.07 37.01
C GLY A 458 -10.88 27.62 37.22
N LEU A 459 -9.59 27.37 37.50
CA LEU A 459 -9.05 26.05 37.87
C LEU A 459 -8.27 26.18 39.19
N ASP A 460 -8.42 25.21 40.10
CA ASP A 460 -7.55 25.10 41.28
C ASP A 460 -6.08 25.11 40.84
N GLY A 461 -5.19 25.80 41.57
CA GLY A 461 -3.77 25.92 41.23
C GLY A 461 -3.03 24.59 41.06
N VAL A 462 -3.61 23.51 41.56
CA VAL A 462 -3.12 22.13 41.46
C VAL A 462 -3.38 21.50 40.08
N SER A 463 -4.45 21.89 39.39
CA SER A 463 -4.86 21.35 38.09
C SER A 463 -4.05 21.93 36.92
N SER A 464 -3.31 23.01 37.18
CA SER A 464 -2.61 23.80 36.17
C SER A 464 -1.11 23.49 36.08
N SER A 465 -0.54 22.84 37.11
CA SER A 465 0.85 22.38 37.09
C SER A 465 0.94 20.85 37.05
N ARG A 466 1.91 20.33 36.31
CA ARG A 466 2.15 18.88 36.16
C ARG A 466 3.62 18.56 36.35
N HIS A 467 3.89 17.39 36.91
CA HIS A 467 5.22 16.80 36.93
C HIS A 467 5.39 15.91 35.71
N LEU A 468 6.45 16.12 34.93
CA LEU A 468 6.88 15.20 33.89
C LEU A 468 8.14 14.49 34.38
N TYR A 469 8.07 13.18 34.49
CA TYR A 469 9.21 12.30 34.74
C TYR A 469 9.62 11.68 33.42
N ILE A 470 10.84 11.99 32.99
CA ILE A 470 11.38 11.57 31.71
C ILE A 470 12.52 10.61 31.98
N PHE A 471 12.36 9.36 31.54
CA PHE A 471 13.42 8.36 31.60
C PHE A 471 14.05 8.29 30.21
N ASN A 472 15.25 8.85 30.10
CA ASN A 472 16.04 8.73 28.89
C ASN A 472 16.82 7.42 28.92
N VAL A 473 16.47 6.51 28.02
CA VAL A 473 17.04 5.16 27.91
C VAL A 473 17.74 5.06 26.56
N PRO A 474 19.08 4.96 26.50
CA PRO A 474 19.80 4.84 25.23
C PRO A 474 19.33 3.67 24.36
N LYS A 475 18.93 2.56 25.01
CA LYS A 475 18.33 1.37 24.38
C LYS A 475 16.80 1.41 24.43
N TRP A 476 16.20 2.51 23.98
CA TRP A 476 14.75 2.74 24.03
C TRP A 476 13.93 1.66 23.31
N GLN A 477 14.47 0.96 22.31
CA GLN A 477 13.74 -0.13 21.63
C GLN A 477 13.51 -1.35 22.54
N GLU A 478 14.39 -1.55 23.54
CA GLU A 478 14.28 -2.64 24.51
C GLU A 478 13.24 -2.34 25.62
N THR A 479 12.73 -1.10 25.72
CA THR A 479 11.76 -0.72 26.77
C THR A 479 10.34 -1.23 26.52
N LYS A 480 10.08 -1.99 25.45
CA LYS A 480 8.74 -2.43 25.03
C LYS A 480 7.91 -3.15 26.09
N THR A 481 8.53 -3.71 27.13
CA THR A 481 7.83 -4.39 28.24
C THR A 481 7.66 -3.52 29.49
N ILE A 482 8.30 -2.35 29.53
CA ILE A 482 8.32 -1.45 30.68
C ILE A 482 7.01 -0.64 30.75
N GLY A 483 6.44 -0.54 31.94
CA GLY A 483 5.21 0.21 32.22
C GLY A 483 3.97 -0.37 31.56
N HIS A 484 3.99 -1.62 31.11
CA HIS A 484 2.84 -2.28 30.45
C HIS A 484 1.59 -2.29 31.34
N ASN A 485 1.75 -2.37 32.67
CA ASN A 485 0.63 -2.26 33.61
C ASN A 485 0.01 -0.86 33.61
N LEU A 486 0.83 0.19 33.54
CA LEU A 486 0.36 1.58 33.49
C LEU A 486 -0.36 1.86 32.17
N ASP A 487 0.19 1.35 31.06
CA ASP A 487 -0.43 1.41 29.74
C ASP A 487 -1.78 0.66 29.70
N ALA A 488 -1.87 -0.52 30.31
CA ALA A 488 -3.11 -1.28 30.42
C ALA A 488 -4.19 -0.53 31.22
N ILE A 489 -3.83 0.11 32.34
CA ILE A 489 -4.74 0.94 33.13
C ILE A 489 -5.28 2.09 32.26
N MET A 490 -4.39 2.78 31.53
CA MET A 490 -4.79 3.86 30.64
C MET A 490 -5.72 3.38 29.53
N ASN A 491 -5.35 2.33 28.82
CA ASN A 491 -6.17 1.76 27.74
C ASN A 491 -7.56 1.33 28.22
N SER A 492 -7.67 0.80 29.44
CA SER A 492 -8.97 0.45 30.04
C SER A 492 -9.83 1.68 30.38
N ALA A 493 -9.22 2.78 30.81
CA ALA A 493 -9.93 4.03 31.09
C ALA A 493 -10.43 4.67 29.79
N TYR A 494 -9.60 4.72 28.74
CA TYR A 494 -10.01 5.19 27.40
C TYR A 494 -11.15 4.35 26.82
N ALA A 495 -11.09 3.02 26.95
CA ALA A 495 -12.14 2.13 26.46
C ALA A 495 -13.49 2.31 27.19
N THR A 496 -13.45 2.77 28.45
CA THR A 496 -14.65 3.03 29.27
C THR A 496 -15.09 4.50 29.27
N GLY A 497 -14.37 5.38 28.55
CA GLY A 497 -14.64 6.82 28.52
C GLY A 497 -14.34 7.56 29.84
N ASN A 498 -13.52 6.98 30.71
CA ASN A 498 -13.16 7.52 32.03
C ASN A 498 -11.77 8.17 32.05
N GLU A 499 -11.25 8.59 30.90
CA GLU A 499 -9.91 9.18 30.75
C GLU A 499 -9.68 10.45 31.58
N ASP A 500 -10.70 11.29 31.74
CA ASP A 500 -10.61 12.55 32.50
C ASP A 500 -10.34 12.34 34.00
N ASN A 501 -10.64 11.14 34.52
CA ASN A 501 -10.43 10.79 35.92
C ASN A 501 -9.00 10.27 36.21
N LEU A 502 -8.17 10.06 35.18
CA LEU A 502 -6.81 9.59 35.37
C LEU A 502 -5.90 10.74 35.83
N PRO A 503 -5.27 10.64 37.03
CA PRO A 503 -4.38 11.67 37.53
C PRO A 503 -2.98 11.61 36.89
N PHE A 504 -2.74 10.69 35.95
CA PHE A 504 -1.48 10.47 35.26
C PHE A 504 -1.65 10.09 33.79
N TYR A 505 -0.56 10.23 33.03
CA TYR A 505 -0.43 9.76 31.66
C TYR A 505 0.97 9.16 31.49
N PHE A 506 1.06 7.96 30.93
CA PHE A 506 2.30 7.23 30.70
C PHE A 506 2.44 6.94 29.20
N GLU A 507 3.65 7.15 28.68
CA GLU A 507 3.96 6.91 27.29
C GLU A 507 5.28 6.16 27.20
N ASN A 508 5.33 5.15 26.34
CA ASN A 508 6.50 4.33 26.10
C ASN A 508 6.78 4.24 24.61
N THR A 509 7.72 5.06 24.13
CA THR A 509 8.10 5.13 22.73
C THR A 509 8.64 3.81 22.21
N GLY A 510 9.27 2.97 23.05
CA GLY A 510 9.70 1.63 22.67
C GLY A 510 8.54 0.66 22.41
N LEU A 511 7.51 0.71 23.25
CA LEU A 511 6.27 -0.07 23.09
C LEU A 511 5.50 0.39 21.86
N ASP A 512 5.29 1.70 21.71
CA ASP A 512 4.57 2.30 20.59
C ASP A 512 5.27 1.97 19.26
N TYR A 513 6.59 2.12 19.22
CA TYR A 513 7.39 1.76 18.06
C TYR A 513 7.27 0.28 17.71
N SER A 514 7.32 -0.62 18.70
CA SER A 514 7.14 -2.06 18.50
C SER A 514 5.76 -2.36 17.90
N PHE A 515 4.71 -1.70 18.39
CA PHE A 515 3.35 -1.87 17.88
C PHE A 515 3.19 -1.36 16.44
N ILE A 516 3.67 -0.14 16.19
CA ILE A 516 3.69 0.52 14.87
C ILE A 516 4.44 -0.36 13.87
N ARG A 517 5.67 -0.76 14.19
CA ARG A 517 6.52 -1.59 13.32
C ARG A 517 5.86 -2.93 13.01
N SER A 518 5.30 -3.61 14.02
CA SER A 518 4.69 -4.94 13.85
C SER A 518 3.45 -4.88 12.96
N THR A 519 2.54 -3.96 13.23
CA THR A 519 1.32 -3.76 12.43
C THR A 519 1.68 -3.42 10.97
N PHE A 520 2.66 -2.54 10.79
CA PHE A 520 3.08 -2.08 9.47
C PHE A 520 3.84 -3.12 8.67
N ALA A 521 4.67 -3.93 9.33
CA ALA A 521 5.34 -5.06 8.71
C ALA A 521 4.36 -6.12 8.20
N LEU A 522 3.29 -6.40 8.95
CA LEU A 522 2.25 -7.33 8.54
C LEU A 522 1.49 -6.80 7.31
N LEU A 523 1.08 -5.53 7.32
CA LEU A 523 0.49 -4.88 6.13
C LEU A 523 1.46 -4.88 4.94
N LEU A 524 2.76 -4.71 5.21
CA LEU A 524 3.80 -4.75 4.17
C LEU A 524 3.81 -6.08 3.45
N PHE A 525 3.81 -7.14 4.24
CA PHE A 525 3.81 -8.49 3.73
C PHE A 525 2.60 -8.77 2.84
N ILE A 526 1.40 -8.34 3.24
CA ILE A 526 0.18 -8.48 2.44
C ILE A 526 0.33 -7.78 1.09
N GLY A 527 0.78 -6.52 1.09
CA GLY A 527 0.94 -5.75 -0.13
C GLY A 527 1.99 -6.34 -1.08
N LEU A 528 3.09 -6.85 -0.53
CA LEU A 528 4.15 -7.52 -1.31
C LEU A 528 3.65 -8.82 -1.93
N LEU A 529 2.92 -9.64 -1.16
CA LEU A 529 2.33 -10.88 -1.64
C LEU A 529 1.29 -10.63 -2.72
N ALA A 530 0.35 -9.71 -2.48
CA ALA A 530 -0.65 -9.31 -3.47
C ALA A 530 0.02 -8.82 -4.76
N SER A 531 1.03 -7.96 -4.66
CA SER A 531 1.80 -7.44 -5.80
C SER A 531 2.52 -8.54 -6.58
N SER A 532 3.04 -9.55 -5.89
CA SER A 532 3.68 -10.71 -6.53
C SER A 532 2.68 -11.53 -7.36
N VAL A 533 1.46 -11.72 -6.85
CA VAL A 533 0.36 -12.36 -7.61
C VAL A 533 0.03 -11.54 -8.85
N PHE A 534 -0.09 -10.23 -8.71
CA PHE A 534 -0.37 -9.33 -9.83
C PHE A 534 0.71 -9.40 -10.92
N PHE A 535 1.98 -9.50 -10.54
CA PHE A 535 3.07 -9.65 -11.51
C PHE A 535 2.98 -11.00 -12.25
N LEU A 536 2.77 -12.10 -11.52
CA LEU A 536 2.58 -13.43 -12.10
C LEU A 536 1.31 -13.53 -12.97
N ALA A 537 0.27 -12.81 -12.57
CA ALA A 537 -1.01 -12.66 -13.27
C ALA A 537 -0.85 -11.95 -14.61
N ALA A 538 -0.26 -10.75 -14.59
CA ALA A 538 0.05 -9.99 -15.80
C ALA A 538 0.93 -10.83 -16.73
N GLY A 539 1.83 -11.62 -16.16
CA GLY A 539 2.69 -12.48 -16.95
C GLY A 539 1.99 -13.65 -17.62
N SER A 540 1.13 -14.35 -16.90
CA SER A 540 0.28 -15.43 -17.42
C SER A 540 -0.68 -14.92 -18.48
N PHE A 541 -1.20 -13.71 -18.31
CA PHE A 541 -2.04 -13.05 -19.29
C PHE A 541 -1.30 -12.81 -20.61
N ILE A 542 -0.11 -12.22 -20.56
CA ILE A 542 0.63 -11.96 -21.79
C ILE A 542 1.01 -13.29 -22.46
N TYR A 543 1.37 -14.32 -21.69
CA TYR A 543 1.59 -15.65 -22.24
C TYR A 543 0.37 -16.15 -23.02
N PHE A 544 -0.83 -16.02 -22.47
CA PHE A 544 -2.07 -16.39 -23.16
C PHE A 544 -2.21 -15.64 -24.49
N LYS A 545 -2.17 -14.30 -24.46
CA LYS A 545 -2.37 -13.49 -25.66
C LYS A 545 -1.30 -13.75 -26.73
N LEU A 546 -0.07 -13.97 -26.30
CA LEU A 546 1.05 -14.25 -27.18
C LEU A 546 0.90 -15.60 -27.89
N TYR A 547 0.38 -16.61 -27.20
CA TYR A 547 0.31 -17.98 -27.70
C TYR A 547 -0.98 -18.26 -28.48
N THR A 548 -2.12 -17.68 -28.09
CA THR A 548 -3.40 -17.87 -28.79
C THR A 548 -3.40 -17.21 -30.15
N ASN A 549 -2.75 -16.05 -30.28
CA ASN A 549 -2.72 -15.30 -31.53
C ASN A 549 -1.52 -15.67 -32.42
N LEU A 550 -0.56 -16.45 -31.89
CA LEU A 550 0.71 -16.72 -32.55
C LEU A 550 0.54 -17.35 -33.94
N GLU A 551 -0.39 -18.29 -34.10
CA GLU A 551 -0.60 -18.98 -35.39
C GLU A 551 -1.20 -18.07 -36.46
N GLU A 552 -2.16 -17.21 -36.09
CA GLU A 552 -2.76 -16.25 -37.01
C GLU A 552 -1.79 -15.12 -37.35
N GLU A 553 -1.09 -14.60 -36.35
CA GLU A 553 -0.06 -13.58 -36.52
C GLU A 553 1.08 -14.13 -37.38
N LYS A 554 1.51 -15.38 -37.19
CA LYS A 554 2.53 -16.01 -38.04
C LYS A 554 2.09 -16.07 -39.51
N LYS A 555 0.83 -16.43 -39.80
CA LYS A 555 0.30 -16.42 -41.18
C LYS A 555 0.27 -15.00 -41.76
N GLN A 556 -0.14 -14.01 -40.98
CA GLN A 556 -0.10 -12.61 -41.40
C GLN A 556 1.34 -12.15 -41.66
N TYR A 557 2.29 -12.49 -40.80
CA TYR A 557 3.69 -12.12 -40.93
C TYR A 557 4.39 -12.80 -42.12
N GLU A 558 4.08 -14.06 -42.39
CA GLU A 558 4.53 -14.76 -43.60
C GLU A 558 3.99 -14.08 -44.87
N THR A 559 2.73 -13.64 -44.85
CA THR A 559 2.13 -12.89 -45.97
C THR A 559 2.83 -11.55 -46.18
N LEU A 560 3.12 -10.83 -45.08
CA LEU A 560 3.83 -9.56 -45.11
C LEU A 560 5.28 -9.70 -45.59
N GLN A 561 5.99 -10.78 -45.25
CA GLN A 561 7.30 -11.10 -45.81
C GLN A 561 7.23 -11.36 -47.32
N ARG A 562 6.22 -12.11 -47.78
CA ARG A 562 5.99 -12.34 -49.23
C ARG A 562 5.67 -11.04 -49.98
N MET A 563 5.10 -10.04 -49.31
CA MET A 563 4.85 -8.70 -49.85
C MET A 563 6.10 -7.79 -49.83
N GLY A 564 7.26 -8.27 -49.36
CA GLY A 564 8.54 -7.55 -49.44
C GLY A 564 9.02 -6.91 -48.14
N LEU A 565 8.39 -7.16 -46.99
CA LEU A 565 8.89 -6.66 -45.70
C LEU A 565 10.15 -7.39 -45.25
N THR A 566 11.21 -6.63 -44.98
CA THR A 566 12.48 -7.20 -44.48
C THR A 566 12.36 -7.70 -43.03
N SER A 567 13.20 -8.64 -42.62
CA SER A 567 13.25 -9.13 -41.22
C SER A 567 13.50 -8.00 -40.20
N LYS A 568 14.28 -6.97 -40.58
CA LYS A 568 14.52 -5.78 -39.75
C LYS A 568 13.25 -4.93 -39.58
N GLU A 569 12.48 -4.73 -40.64
CA GLU A 569 11.20 -4.03 -40.58
C GLU A 569 10.16 -4.83 -39.79
N MET A 570 10.19 -6.16 -39.92
CA MET A 570 9.33 -7.06 -39.16
C MET A 570 9.55 -6.94 -37.64
N ARG A 571 10.82 -6.94 -37.21
CA ARG A 571 11.17 -6.69 -35.80
C ARG A 571 10.63 -5.35 -35.30
N LYS A 572 10.68 -4.31 -36.14
CA LYS A 572 10.14 -3.00 -35.76
C LYS A 572 8.60 -2.97 -35.74
N LEU A 573 7.93 -3.73 -36.61
CA LEU A 573 6.48 -3.90 -36.62
C LEU A 573 6.01 -4.59 -35.33
N VAL A 574 6.64 -5.72 -34.99
CA VAL A 574 6.41 -6.46 -33.74
C VAL A 574 6.61 -5.57 -32.51
N ASN A 575 7.73 -4.83 -32.45
CA ASN A 575 7.98 -3.92 -31.33
C ASN A 575 6.88 -2.85 -31.19
N ARG A 576 6.39 -2.29 -32.30
CA ARG A 576 5.31 -1.30 -32.27
C ARG A 576 3.97 -1.86 -31.84
N GLN A 577 3.72 -3.15 -32.04
CA GLN A 577 2.52 -3.81 -31.54
C GLN A 577 2.65 -4.21 -30.07
N LEU A 578 3.83 -4.67 -29.63
CA LEU A 578 4.04 -5.14 -28.25
C LEU A 578 4.19 -3.99 -27.26
N ILE A 579 4.90 -2.91 -27.59
CA ILE A 579 5.16 -1.80 -26.65
C ILE A 579 3.87 -1.22 -26.04
N PRO A 580 2.83 -0.84 -26.84
CA PRO A 580 1.58 -0.32 -26.28
C PRO A 580 0.86 -1.32 -25.38
N GLN A 581 1.05 -2.63 -25.55
CA GLN A 581 0.38 -3.63 -24.72
C GLN A 581 0.95 -3.70 -23.30
N PHE A 582 2.24 -3.43 -23.16
CA PHE A 582 2.96 -3.49 -21.89
C PHE A 582 2.98 -2.15 -21.17
N PHE A 583 3.34 -1.10 -21.91
CA PHE A 583 3.67 0.19 -21.29
C PHE A 583 2.46 1.12 -21.17
N LEU A 584 1.39 0.93 -21.94
CA LEU A 584 0.22 1.79 -21.82
C LEU A 584 -0.56 1.52 -20.51
N PRO A 585 -0.94 0.28 -20.14
CA PRO A 585 -1.62 0.04 -18.87
C PRO A 585 -0.74 0.41 -17.68
N TRP A 586 0.53 0.04 -17.76
CA TRP A 586 1.53 0.34 -16.75
C TRP A 586 1.76 1.85 -16.59
N GLY A 587 1.83 2.60 -17.70
CA GLY A 587 2.02 4.05 -17.68
C GLY A 587 0.83 4.79 -17.07
N ILE A 588 -0.39 4.37 -17.37
CA ILE A 588 -1.59 4.91 -16.71
C ILE A 588 -1.60 4.55 -15.22
N ALA A 589 -1.21 3.33 -14.86
CA ALA A 589 -1.08 2.94 -13.46
C ALA A 589 -0.05 3.76 -12.70
N MET A 590 1.08 4.08 -13.34
CA MET A 590 2.14 4.92 -12.77
C MET A 590 1.64 6.35 -12.55
N LEU A 591 0.90 6.92 -13.51
CA LEU A 591 0.25 8.22 -13.35
C LEU A 591 -0.75 8.22 -12.20
N ASN A 592 -1.70 7.27 -12.20
CA ASN A 592 -2.68 7.11 -11.11
C ASN A 592 -1.99 7.05 -9.75
N SER A 593 -0.93 6.23 -9.64
CA SER A 593 -0.19 6.04 -8.39
C SER A 593 0.59 7.29 -7.99
N THR A 594 1.20 8.00 -8.95
CA THR A 594 1.92 9.25 -8.67
C THR A 594 1.01 10.30 -8.04
N PHE A 595 -0.18 10.53 -8.60
CA PHE A 595 -1.14 11.49 -8.03
C PHE A 595 -1.69 11.05 -6.68
N ALA A 596 -1.95 9.76 -6.50
CA ALA A 596 -2.34 9.22 -5.20
C ALA A 596 -1.22 9.35 -4.15
N PHE A 597 0.05 9.21 -4.54
CA PHE A 597 1.18 9.45 -3.65
C PHE A 597 1.41 10.92 -3.32
N ILE A 598 1.12 11.84 -4.24
CA ILE A 598 1.12 13.28 -3.95
C ILE A 598 0.07 13.58 -2.87
N ALA A 599 -1.13 13.00 -2.95
CA ALA A 599 -2.13 13.13 -1.90
C ALA A 599 -1.67 12.47 -0.57
N LEU A 600 -1.04 11.29 -0.64
CA LEU A 600 -0.49 10.60 0.53
C LEU A 600 0.65 11.38 1.21
N GLN A 601 1.45 12.12 0.45
CA GLN A 601 2.51 12.99 0.98
C GLN A 601 1.95 14.09 1.90
N VAL A 602 0.73 14.57 1.64
CA VAL A 602 0.05 15.55 2.50
C VAL A 602 -0.34 14.94 3.84
N PHE A 603 -0.77 13.67 3.86
CA PHE A 603 -1.07 12.92 5.08
C PHE A 603 0.18 12.78 5.95
N TRP A 604 1.29 12.31 5.37
CA TRP A 604 2.55 12.12 6.10
C TRP A 604 3.17 13.43 6.58
N LYS A 605 3.11 14.49 5.77
CA LYS A 605 3.51 15.83 6.21
C LYS A 605 2.59 16.34 7.34
N GLY A 606 1.31 15.98 7.30
CA GLY A 606 0.31 16.32 8.31
C GLY A 606 0.63 15.76 9.69
N ILE A 607 0.98 14.48 9.75
CA ILE A 607 1.18 13.73 11.00
C ILE A 607 2.60 13.87 11.54
N ALA A 608 3.60 13.86 10.66
CA ALA A 608 4.98 13.59 11.06
C ALA A 608 6.02 14.49 10.36
N ASP A 609 5.57 15.49 9.58
CA ASP A 609 6.42 16.36 8.74
C ASP A 609 7.39 15.58 7.83
N LEU A 610 6.99 14.37 7.42
CA LEU A 610 7.83 13.45 6.67
C LEU A 610 7.70 13.64 5.16
N SER A 611 8.85 13.67 4.49
CA SER A 611 8.92 13.54 3.03
C SER A 611 9.11 12.09 2.62
N ILE A 612 8.18 11.56 1.83
CA ILE A 612 8.16 10.18 1.32
C ILE A 612 8.51 10.12 -0.18
N MET A 613 8.92 11.25 -0.76
CA MET A 613 9.10 11.40 -2.20
C MET A 613 10.28 10.59 -2.75
N LYS A 614 11.33 10.38 -1.94
CA LYS A 614 12.49 9.56 -2.33
C LYS A 614 12.10 8.09 -2.44
N GLU A 615 11.30 7.61 -1.50
CA GLU A 615 10.77 6.25 -1.42
C GLU A 615 9.84 5.95 -2.58
N ILE A 616 8.92 6.88 -2.87
CA ILE A 616 8.03 6.77 -4.04
C ILE A 616 8.85 6.61 -5.32
N LEU A 617 9.88 7.45 -5.50
CA LEU A 617 10.73 7.41 -6.69
C LEU A 617 11.53 6.10 -6.76
N PHE A 618 12.04 5.61 -5.63
CA PHE A 618 12.71 4.31 -5.54
C PHE A 618 11.78 3.16 -5.96
N VAL A 619 10.58 3.07 -5.36
CA VAL A 619 9.59 2.02 -5.69
C VAL A 619 9.19 2.08 -7.16
N MET A 620 8.88 3.27 -7.68
CA MET A 620 8.55 3.46 -9.09
C MET A 620 9.70 3.04 -10.01
N SER A 621 10.95 3.38 -9.66
CA SER A 621 12.12 2.98 -10.46
C SER A 621 12.35 1.46 -10.46
N LEU A 622 12.20 0.81 -9.31
CA LEU A 622 12.37 -0.63 -9.15
C LEU A 622 11.35 -1.39 -10.00
N ILE A 623 10.08 -1.01 -9.91
CA ILE A 623 9.02 -1.69 -10.67
C ILE A 623 9.13 -1.39 -12.17
N THR A 624 9.59 -0.19 -12.55
CA THR A 624 9.93 0.12 -13.94
C THR A 624 11.01 -0.82 -14.47
N CYS A 625 12.07 -1.06 -13.69
CA CYS A 625 13.14 -1.98 -14.08
C CYS A 625 12.61 -3.41 -14.27
N ILE A 626 11.78 -3.90 -13.35
CA ILE A 626 11.14 -5.22 -13.45
C ILE A 626 10.28 -5.30 -14.71
N GLN A 627 9.47 -4.28 -15.00
CA GLN A 627 8.61 -4.23 -16.18
C GLN A 627 9.41 -4.22 -17.49
N VAL A 628 10.51 -3.47 -17.53
CA VAL A 628 11.41 -3.40 -18.70
C VAL A 628 12.07 -4.77 -18.93
N PHE A 629 12.59 -5.40 -17.87
CA PHE A 629 13.14 -6.76 -17.95
C PHE A 629 12.10 -7.75 -18.48
N TYR A 630 10.88 -7.68 -17.95
CA TYR A 630 9.78 -8.54 -18.37
C TYR A 630 9.41 -8.36 -19.85
N PHE A 631 9.39 -7.11 -20.33
CA PHE A 631 9.18 -6.79 -21.73
C PHE A 631 10.26 -7.41 -22.63
N TYR A 632 11.53 -7.30 -22.25
CA TYR A 632 12.64 -7.89 -23.03
C TYR A 632 12.58 -9.40 -23.09
N LEU A 633 12.27 -10.06 -21.97
CA LEU A 633 12.12 -11.53 -21.90
C LEU A 633 11.02 -12.01 -22.87
N ILE A 634 9.86 -11.38 -22.84
CA ILE A 634 8.74 -11.76 -23.73
C ILE A 634 9.04 -11.44 -25.17
N ARG A 635 9.58 -10.24 -25.44
CA ARG A 635 9.98 -9.84 -26.80
C ARG A 635 10.93 -10.85 -27.41
N TRP A 636 11.94 -11.28 -26.65
CA TRP A 636 12.90 -12.28 -27.11
C TRP A 636 12.22 -13.60 -27.45
N ARG A 637 11.37 -14.11 -26.55
CA ARG A 637 10.64 -15.37 -26.78
C ARG A 637 9.68 -15.30 -27.98
N TYR A 638 9.00 -14.17 -28.15
CA TYR A 638 8.06 -13.97 -29.25
C TYR A 638 8.76 -13.91 -30.61
N LEU A 639 9.86 -13.17 -30.71
CA LEU A 639 10.67 -13.10 -31.94
C LEU A 639 11.26 -14.47 -32.30
N ALA A 640 11.67 -15.26 -31.31
CA ALA A 640 12.15 -16.62 -31.52
C ALA A 640 11.06 -17.53 -32.12
N HIS A 641 9.82 -17.44 -31.62
CA HIS A 641 8.70 -18.23 -32.14
C HIS A 641 8.27 -17.83 -33.57
N LEU A 642 8.45 -16.57 -33.96
CA LEU A 642 8.18 -16.09 -35.31
C LEU A 642 9.26 -16.47 -36.34
N LYS A 643 10.35 -17.14 -35.92
CA LYS A 643 11.52 -17.48 -36.78
C LYS A 643 12.08 -16.27 -37.54
N ILE A 644 11.94 -15.06 -36.99
CA ILE A 644 12.51 -13.85 -37.60
C ILE A 644 14.00 -13.85 -37.25
N GLY A 645 14.82 -14.37 -38.18
CA GLY A 645 16.24 -14.70 -38.03
C GLY A 645 17.01 -13.78 -37.09
N THR A 646 17.73 -14.40 -36.14
CA THR A 646 18.58 -13.78 -35.10
C THR A 646 19.41 -12.62 -35.61
#